data_AF-A0A136J3P8-F1
#
_entry.id   AF-A0A136J3P8-F1
#
_cell.length_a   1.000
_cell.length_b   1.000
_cell.length_c   1.000
_cell.angle_alpha   90.00
_cell.angle_beta   90.00
_cell.angle_gamma   90.00
#
_symmetry.space_group_name_H-M   'P 1'
#
loop_
_entity.id
_entity.type
_entity.pdbx_description
1 polymer ?
#
loop_
_entity_poly.entity_id
_entity_poly.type
_entity_poly.pdbx_seq_one_letter_code
_entity_poly.pdbx_strand_id
1 'polypeptide(L)'
;MPPPEYEACPDIEKSESIAVEGDGRIKVDVQSALFQTLSRAIAHEVPEQEQQTLPPPPAYTPFRHPNLKLNIVIQVVGSRGDVQPFLALAVELATKHGHRVRLATHDVFADFVRREACGAAVEFFPIGGDPAALMAYMVRNPGLLPSMATLRGGEIARKRLMVGEMLRGCWASCVEPDPVTGAPFVADAIIANPPSFAYVHCAQALGGVPVHVMFTMPWTSTRAFPHPLANMARRRGEGSKDDEPAVEGAGVVGVQNYASYLAVEHLQWQGLGDLINAWRHTLDLEPISSSEGPRLAETLRIPFTYCWSPALVPKPRDWPAHVGICGFFFREPPQYSPPPELQAFLAGGAPPVYIGFGSIVIDDPDKLTATILQAVRRTGTRAIVSRGWSNLGSNLGEEQDDENVLFLGDCPHEWLFQHVSAVVHHGGAGTTACGLANGRPTAIVPFFGDQPFWGAMVASSGAGPPPIPQRQLDSANLAEAVRFCLRDSTVLAAQKLAERMRHETGVRTAVDLFHASIPAPDEMRCDILSDRAAAWVFSSSSDKKGGKKKKIKLCKLAAEILVDEGVVPADKLRRFETKPMVIETKRWDPVTGTTSSLIGTFKGMTMSATDIVVQPALVYHEHRKQQQRRSNIDPGLPCHREDNNTDSFSHKNNDKNSTSKTTSRRPSQDSKHQPQHPLQPPTNVSPNAPTQKPNLALAMTASAAAGVGGFFHHFAKGMYIDMPLAATEGLRALPGLLHGEAVPDLDPVTGWKSGMLAAGRNFCDGVGGGLADFVREPVKGARREGVLLGGMKGVGKGSVNLVAKTSSGLLGLVAYPGQGIFRSISTAINSATAKQIHQSRRAEGRWILGREEMASDQVCHHVLREFDRLA
;
A
#
# COMPACT_ATOMS: atom_id res chain seq x y z
N MET A 1 -11.64 -41.11 8.40
CA MET A 1 -11.54 -40.97 6.93
C MET A 1 -10.52 -39.86 6.65
N PRO A 2 -9.62 -40.02 5.68
CA PRO A 2 -8.84 -38.89 5.20
C PRO A 2 -9.82 -37.82 4.68
N PRO A 3 -9.53 -36.52 4.85
CA PRO A 3 -10.34 -35.47 4.26
C PRO A 3 -10.33 -35.62 2.73
N PRO A 4 -11.46 -35.37 2.04
CA PRO A 4 -11.50 -35.43 0.59
C PRO A 4 -10.52 -34.42 -0.02
N GLU A 5 -9.92 -34.81 -1.14
CA GLU A 5 -9.08 -33.96 -1.98
C GLU A 5 -9.85 -32.66 -2.30
N TYR A 6 -9.18 -31.53 -2.13
CA TYR A 6 -9.68 -30.26 -2.62
C TYR A 6 -9.80 -30.37 -4.13
N GLU A 7 -11.02 -30.51 -4.65
CA GLU A 7 -11.30 -30.27 -6.06
C GLU A 7 -10.97 -28.80 -6.33
N ALA A 8 -9.80 -28.58 -6.93
CA ALA A 8 -9.46 -27.34 -7.59
C ALA A 8 -10.58 -27.02 -8.60
N CYS A 9 -11.00 -25.75 -8.59
CA CYS A 9 -11.90 -25.24 -9.62
C CYS A 9 -11.30 -25.56 -11.00
N PRO A 10 -12.00 -26.31 -11.88
CA PRO A 10 -11.45 -26.62 -13.18
C PRO A 10 -11.37 -25.33 -14.01
N ASP A 11 -10.28 -25.20 -14.75
CA ASP A 11 -10.04 -24.23 -15.81
C ASP A 11 -9.66 -22.80 -15.37
N ILE A 12 -8.43 -22.66 -14.85
CA ILE A 12 -7.44 -21.58 -15.10
C ILE A 12 -6.05 -21.97 -14.52
N GLU A 13 -5.93 -23.07 -13.77
CA GLU A 13 -4.63 -23.55 -13.24
C GLU A 13 -3.64 -24.08 -14.30
N LYS A 14 -4.07 -24.25 -15.56
CA LYS A 14 -3.19 -24.67 -16.68
C LYS A 14 -2.93 -23.57 -17.68
N SER A 15 -2.41 -22.43 -17.23
CA SER A 15 -1.69 -21.53 -18.13
C SER A 15 -0.20 -21.62 -17.77
N GLU A 16 0.58 -22.29 -18.62
CA GLU A 16 2.04 -22.36 -18.60
C GLU A 16 2.72 -20.98 -18.83
N SER A 17 2.04 -19.87 -18.55
CA SER A 17 2.40 -18.54 -19.05
C SER A 17 3.34 -17.73 -18.14
N ILE A 18 3.56 -18.16 -16.90
CA ILE A 18 4.28 -17.37 -15.91
C ILE A 18 5.16 -18.29 -15.04
N ALA A 19 6.47 -18.19 -15.26
CA ALA A 19 7.48 -18.90 -14.45
C ALA A 19 8.28 -17.89 -13.60
N VAL A 20 8.74 -18.31 -12.43
CA VAL A 20 9.60 -17.47 -11.57
C VAL A 20 11.06 -17.82 -11.82
N GLU A 21 11.86 -16.82 -12.18
CA GLU A 21 13.32 -16.98 -12.28
C GLU A 21 13.99 -16.78 -10.91
N GLY A 22 15.20 -17.31 -10.73
CA GLY A 22 15.88 -17.27 -9.43
C GLY A 22 16.49 -15.91 -9.05
N ASP A 23 16.26 -14.85 -9.82
CA ASP A 23 16.58 -13.45 -9.49
C ASP A 23 15.36 -12.66 -8.97
N GLY A 24 14.19 -13.28 -9.02
CA GLY A 24 12.98 -12.80 -8.41
C GLY A 24 12.03 -11.98 -9.22
N ARG A 25 12.26 -11.95 -10.50
CA ARG A 25 11.34 -11.27 -11.38
C ARG A 25 10.35 -12.27 -11.95
N ILE A 26 9.13 -11.80 -12.16
CA ILE A 26 8.10 -12.61 -12.82
C ILE A 26 8.47 -12.72 -14.29
N LYS A 27 8.70 -13.93 -14.81
CA LYS A 27 8.80 -14.10 -16.25
C LYS A 27 7.41 -13.91 -16.85
N VAL A 28 7.23 -12.80 -17.54
CA VAL A 28 6.01 -12.55 -18.30
C VAL A 28 6.25 -13.10 -19.69
N ASP A 29 5.62 -14.23 -20.02
CA ASP A 29 5.67 -14.74 -21.38
C ASP A 29 4.83 -13.85 -22.30
N VAL A 30 5.54 -13.08 -23.13
CA VAL A 30 4.97 -12.18 -24.14
C VAL A 30 4.10 -12.94 -25.14
N GLN A 31 4.34 -14.23 -25.34
CA GLN A 31 3.56 -15.06 -26.25
C GLN A 31 2.32 -15.69 -25.60
N SER A 32 2.15 -15.56 -24.28
CA SER A 32 1.01 -16.15 -23.59
C SER A 32 -0.33 -15.56 -24.03
N ALA A 33 -1.39 -16.38 -24.02
CA ALA A 33 -2.74 -15.94 -24.38
C ALA A 33 -3.24 -14.79 -23.50
N LEU A 34 -2.92 -14.80 -22.20
CA LEU A 34 -3.27 -13.72 -21.27
C LEU A 34 -2.54 -12.42 -21.63
N PHE A 35 -1.22 -12.47 -21.84
CA PHE A 35 -0.44 -11.28 -22.19
C PHE A 35 -0.83 -10.72 -23.56
N GLN A 36 -1.05 -11.57 -24.56
CA GLN A 36 -1.53 -11.14 -25.87
C GLN A 36 -2.92 -10.51 -25.80
N THR A 37 -3.82 -11.06 -24.98
CA THR A 37 -5.18 -10.49 -24.78
C THR A 37 -5.11 -9.13 -24.10
N LEU A 38 -4.34 -9.00 -23.02
CA LEU A 38 -4.10 -7.74 -22.33
C LEU A 38 -3.45 -6.70 -23.26
N SER A 39 -2.42 -7.10 -24.01
CA SER A 39 -1.72 -6.23 -24.95
C SER A 39 -2.63 -5.72 -26.08
N ARG A 40 -3.52 -6.55 -26.61
CA ARG A 40 -4.51 -6.15 -27.63
C ARG A 40 -5.54 -5.19 -27.05
N ALA A 41 -6.02 -5.41 -25.83
CA ALA A 41 -6.94 -4.49 -25.17
C ALA A 41 -6.30 -3.10 -24.96
N ILE A 42 -5.05 -3.06 -24.49
CA ILE A 42 -4.29 -1.81 -24.30
C ILE A 42 -4.03 -1.09 -25.63
N ALA A 43 -3.72 -1.83 -26.69
CA ALA A 43 -3.49 -1.25 -28.02
C ALA A 43 -4.72 -0.53 -28.58
N HIS A 44 -5.93 -0.92 -28.14
CA HIS A 44 -7.19 -0.28 -28.53
C HIS A 44 -7.65 0.84 -27.59
N GLU A 45 -7.23 0.85 -26.32
CA GLU A 45 -7.65 1.85 -25.32
C GLU A 45 -6.99 3.22 -25.47
N VAL A 46 -5.88 3.36 -26.21
CA VAL A 46 -5.13 4.63 -26.32
C VAL A 46 -4.88 4.99 -27.78
N PRO A 47 -5.71 5.84 -28.40
CA PRO A 47 -5.49 6.33 -29.76
C PRO A 47 -4.15 7.07 -29.84
N GLU A 48 -3.31 6.74 -30.83
CA GLU A 48 -2.04 7.44 -31.13
C GLU A 48 -2.22 8.96 -31.31
N GLN A 49 -3.45 9.43 -31.59
CA GLN A 49 -3.76 10.84 -31.85
C GLN A 49 -3.84 11.72 -30.59
N GLU A 50 -4.13 11.19 -29.39
CA GLU A 50 -4.08 12.02 -28.16
C GLU A 50 -2.66 12.38 -27.72
N GLN A 51 -1.65 11.68 -28.26
CA GLN A 51 -0.25 11.76 -27.82
C GLN A 51 0.54 12.92 -28.42
N GLN A 52 0.08 13.52 -29.52
CA GLN A 52 0.74 14.69 -30.11
C GLN A 52 0.29 16.03 -29.51
N THR A 53 -0.80 16.02 -28.72
CA THR A 53 -1.41 17.24 -28.16
C THR A 53 -1.28 17.40 -26.66
N LEU A 54 -0.67 16.45 -25.93
CA LEU A 54 -0.44 16.64 -24.50
C LEU A 54 0.59 17.75 -24.32
N PRO A 55 0.22 18.92 -23.76
CA PRO A 55 1.18 19.96 -23.46
C PRO A 55 2.26 19.39 -22.53
N PRO A 56 3.51 19.90 -22.57
CA PRO A 56 4.49 19.54 -21.57
C PRO A 56 3.85 19.72 -20.19
N PRO A 57 4.08 18.78 -19.24
CA PRO A 57 3.50 18.90 -17.90
C PRO A 57 3.81 20.30 -17.39
N PRO A 58 2.80 21.04 -16.89
CA PRO A 58 3.00 22.43 -16.49
C PRO A 58 4.19 22.48 -15.54
N ALA A 59 5.05 23.47 -15.70
CA ALA A 59 6.08 23.74 -14.71
C ALA A 59 5.36 23.84 -13.36
N TYR A 60 5.74 22.99 -12.42
CA TYR A 60 5.14 22.99 -11.09
C TYR A 60 5.41 24.35 -10.47
N THR A 61 4.41 25.22 -10.52
CA THR A 61 4.42 26.45 -9.75
C THR A 61 4.21 26.01 -8.31
N PRO A 62 5.11 26.38 -7.38
CA PRO A 62 4.96 26.00 -5.98
C PRO A 62 3.64 26.58 -5.48
N PHE A 63 2.63 25.72 -5.41
CA PHE A 63 1.33 26.09 -4.91
C PHE A 63 1.45 26.18 -3.40
N ARG A 64 1.64 27.41 -2.89
CA ARG A 64 1.64 27.64 -1.46
C ARG A 64 0.22 27.42 -0.95
N HIS A 65 -0.02 26.28 -0.30
CA HIS A 65 -1.23 26.13 0.50
C HIS A 65 -1.16 27.15 1.65
N PRO A 66 -2.09 28.13 1.76
CA PRO A 66 -1.94 29.21 2.73
C PRO A 66 -2.15 28.69 4.18
N ASN A 67 -1.14 28.51 5.02
CA ASN A 67 -1.32 28.28 6.48
C ASN A 67 -2.30 27.15 6.93
N LEU A 68 -2.70 26.20 6.09
CA LEU A 68 -3.61 25.12 6.49
C LEU A 68 -2.83 24.01 7.21
N LYS A 69 -3.08 23.84 8.50
CA LYS A 69 -2.50 22.76 9.31
C LYS A 69 -3.33 21.50 9.17
N LEU A 70 -2.66 20.39 8.90
CA LEU A 70 -3.22 19.07 8.67
C LEU A 70 -2.57 18.07 9.61
N ASN A 71 -3.33 17.08 10.04
CA ASN A 71 -2.77 15.84 10.57
C ASN A 71 -2.44 14.91 9.40
N ILE A 72 -1.16 14.67 9.15
CA ILE A 72 -0.68 13.85 8.04
C ILE A 72 -0.12 12.54 8.62
N VAL A 73 -0.66 11.41 8.18
CA VAL A 73 -0.04 10.11 8.44
C VAL A 73 0.77 9.68 7.23
N ILE A 74 2.01 9.27 7.45
CA ILE A 74 2.93 8.78 6.43
C ILE A 74 3.12 7.28 6.66
N GLN A 75 2.58 6.44 5.78
CA GLN A 75 2.60 4.98 5.90
C GLN A 75 3.71 4.39 5.04
N VAL A 76 4.73 3.79 5.66
CA VAL A 76 5.89 3.25 4.95
C VAL A 76 6.15 1.82 5.37
N VAL A 77 6.09 0.91 4.40
CA VAL A 77 6.50 -0.49 4.55
C VAL A 77 7.77 -0.72 3.76
N GLY A 78 8.80 -1.26 4.41
CA GLY A 78 10.07 -1.53 3.75
C GLY A 78 11.28 -1.50 4.68
N SER A 79 12.45 -1.43 4.06
CA SER A 79 13.75 -1.37 4.73
C SER A 79 14.05 0.04 5.25
N ARG A 80 15.23 0.20 5.88
CA ARG A 80 15.74 1.54 6.21
C ARG A 80 15.83 2.45 4.98
N GLY A 81 16.14 1.90 3.80
CA GLY A 81 16.20 2.64 2.54
C GLY A 81 14.85 3.23 2.12
N ASP A 82 13.75 2.64 2.57
CA ASP A 82 12.40 3.13 2.35
C ASP A 82 11.98 4.13 3.43
N VAL A 83 12.25 3.84 4.71
CA VAL A 83 11.82 4.70 5.84
C VAL A 83 12.58 6.02 5.88
N GLN A 84 13.88 5.99 5.62
CA GLN A 84 14.77 7.13 5.79
C GLN A 84 14.40 8.35 4.91
N PRO A 85 14.09 8.19 3.61
CA PRO A 85 13.56 9.27 2.79
C PRO A 85 12.29 9.91 3.37
N PHE A 86 11.31 9.11 3.77
CA PHE A 86 10.03 9.62 4.29
C PHE A 86 10.17 10.32 5.64
N LEU A 87 11.19 9.98 6.43
CA LEU A 87 11.51 10.74 7.63
C LEU A 87 11.96 12.18 7.30
N ALA A 88 12.78 12.36 6.26
CA ALA A 88 13.15 13.70 5.80
C ALA A 88 11.93 14.51 5.32
N LEU A 89 11.01 13.86 4.59
CA LEU A 89 9.73 14.43 4.20
C LEU A 89 8.87 14.82 5.41
N ALA A 90 8.80 13.95 6.43
CA ALA A 90 8.03 14.19 7.64
C ALA A 90 8.55 15.42 8.40
N VAL A 91 9.88 15.56 8.52
CA VAL A 91 10.53 16.69 9.17
C VAL A 91 10.26 18.00 8.43
N GLU A 92 10.33 18.02 7.09
CA GLU A 92 10.01 19.21 6.30
C GLU A 92 8.55 19.64 6.49
N LEU A 93 7.59 18.69 6.36
CA LEU A 93 6.16 18.94 6.56
C LEU A 93 5.86 19.48 7.97
N ALA A 94 6.50 18.93 9.00
CA ALA A 94 6.28 19.34 10.37
C ALA A 94 6.90 20.71 10.68
N THR A 95 8.16 20.93 10.30
CA THR A 95 8.94 22.10 10.74
C THR A 95 8.76 23.33 9.85
N LYS A 96 8.64 23.15 8.53
CA LYS A 96 8.51 24.27 7.57
C LYS A 96 7.06 24.63 7.26
N HIS A 97 6.16 23.66 7.33
CA HIS A 97 4.75 23.83 6.96
C HIS A 97 3.78 23.74 8.14
N GLY A 98 4.25 23.36 9.34
CA GLY A 98 3.45 23.36 10.56
C GLY A 98 2.38 22.26 10.62
N HIS A 99 2.49 21.22 9.79
CA HIS A 99 1.62 20.05 9.88
C HIS A 99 1.95 19.21 11.11
N ARG A 100 0.95 18.50 11.64
CA ARG A 100 1.17 17.46 12.65
C ARG A 100 1.41 16.15 11.90
N VAL A 101 2.63 15.63 11.97
CA VAL A 101 3.03 14.49 11.15
C VAL A 101 3.24 13.26 12.01
N ARG A 102 2.67 12.13 11.57
CA ARG A 102 2.87 10.82 12.16
C ARG A 102 3.48 9.88 11.12
N LEU A 103 4.68 9.37 11.39
CA LEU A 103 5.34 8.36 10.56
C LEU A 103 4.98 6.97 11.09
N ALA A 104 4.28 6.19 10.27
CA ALA A 104 3.81 4.86 10.57
C ALA A 104 4.63 3.81 9.81
N THR A 105 5.42 3.00 10.52
CA THR A 105 6.30 1.98 9.94
C THR A 105 6.61 0.87 10.95
N HIS A 106 7.52 -0.05 10.59
CA HIS A 106 7.88 -1.19 11.41
C HIS A 106 8.51 -0.79 12.75
N ASP A 107 8.22 -1.58 13.78
CA ASP A 107 8.58 -1.31 15.18
C ASP A 107 10.09 -1.14 15.38
N VAL A 108 10.89 -1.87 14.60
CA VAL A 108 12.37 -1.83 14.64
C VAL A 108 12.94 -0.45 14.32
N PHE A 109 12.17 0.43 13.67
CA PHE A 109 12.61 1.79 13.33
C PHE A 109 12.20 2.84 14.36
N ALA A 110 11.51 2.48 15.44
CA ALA A 110 11.01 3.44 16.43
C ALA A 110 12.11 4.33 17.00
N ASP A 111 13.24 3.74 17.41
CA ASP A 111 14.36 4.49 18.00
C ASP A 111 15.10 5.33 16.97
N PHE A 112 15.19 4.86 15.72
CA PHE A 112 15.76 5.61 14.62
C PHE A 112 14.91 6.86 14.32
N VAL A 113 13.60 6.70 14.18
CA VAL A 113 12.66 7.80 13.91
C VAL A 113 12.70 8.83 15.03
N ARG A 114 12.60 8.41 16.30
CA ARG A 114 12.59 9.33 17.45
C ARG A 114 13.90 10.10 17.59
N ARG A 115 15.04 9.46 17.31
CA ARG A 115 16.36 10.09 17.41
C ARG A 115 16.58 11.11 16.31
N GLU A 116 16.31 10.74 15.08
CA GLU A 116 16.57 11.58 13.90
C GLU A 116 15.53 12.68 13.73
N ALA A 117 14.31 12.48 14.23
CA ALA A 117 13.30 13.53 14.34
C ALA A 117 13.45 14.39 15.61
N CYS A 118 14.50 14.21 16.42
CA CYS A 118 14.67 14.99 17.64
C CYS A 118 14.71 16.49 17.31
N GLY A 119 13.78 17.28 17.88
CA GLY A 119 13.58 18.69 17.57
C GLY A 119 12.53 18.99 16.49
N ALA A 120 12.11 17.99 15.72
CA ALA A 120 10.93 18.04 14.87
C ALA A 120 9.76 17.30 15.56
N ALA A 121 8.57 17.90 15.57
CA ALA A 121 7.38 17.27 16.17
C ALA A 121 6.79 16.16 15.27
N VAL A 122 7.57 15.11 15.00
CA VAL A 122 7.15 13.92 14.23
C VAL A 122 6.83 12.77 15.19
N GLU A 123 5.61 12.28 15.14
CA GLU A 123 5.14 11.13 15.92
C GLU A 123 5.52 9.81 15.24
N PHE A 124 5.74 8.75 16.02
CA PHE A 124 5.98 7.41 15.49
C PHE A 124 4.80 6.50 15.82
N PHE A 125 4.33 5.73 14.83
CA PHE A 125 3.30 4.72 15.05
C PHE A 125 3.74 3.33 14.53
N PRO A 126 3.69 2.29 15.38
CA PRO A 126 4.03 0.92 14.97
C PRO A 126 2.91 0.33 14.10
N ILE A 127 3.25 -0.15 12.90
CA ILE A 127 2.29 -0.89 12.05
C ILE A 127 2.50 -2.41 12.09
N GLY A 128 3.47 -2.89 12.89
CA GLY A 128 3.85 -4.30 12.94
C GLY A 128 4.62 -4.77 11.70
N GLY A 129 4.77 -6.08 11.58
CA GLY A 129 5.60 -6.71 10.56
C GLY A 129 7.11 -6.52 10.77
N ASP A 130 7.87 -7.51 10.30
CA ASP A 130 9.33 -7.50 10.39
C ASP A 130 9.94 -7.27 8.99
N PRO A 131 10.62 -6.13 8.76
CA PRO A 131 11.22 -5.82 7.47
C PRO A 131 12.34 -6.80 7.11
N ALA A 132 13.06 -7.36 8.09
CA ALA A 132 14.08 -8.37 7.83
C ALA A 132 13.44 -9.68 7.36
N ALA A 133 12.32 -10.09 7.95
CA ALA A 133 11.57 -11.26 7.50
C ALA A 133 10.95 -11.07 6.09
N LEU A 134 10.49 -9.85 5.78
CA LEU A 134 10.01 -9.48 4.44
C LEU A 134 11.15 -9.54 3.41
N MET A 135 12.29 -8.93 3.70
CA MET A 135 13.46 -8.90 2.80
C MET A 135 14.10 -10.29 2.64
N ALA A 136 14.28 -11.03 3.73
CA ALA A 136 14.84 -12.39 3.68
C ALA A 136 13.97 -13.33 2.84
N TYR A 137 12.64 -13.13 2.87
CA TYR A 137 11.75 -13.83 1.96
C TYR A 137 11.93 -13.41 0.51
N MET A 138 11.95 -12.12 0.22
CA MET A 138 12.19 -11.59 -1.13
C MET A 138 13.58 -11.94 -1.67
N VAL A 139 14.54 -12.30 -0.83
CA VAL A 139 15.84 -12.83 -1.29
C VAL A 139 15.75 -14.33 -1.57
N ARG A 140 15.08 -15.10 -0.70
CA ARG A 140 14.95 -16.57 -0.83
C ARG A 140 13.92 -17.01 -1.87
N ASN A 141 12.92 -16.18 -2.12
CA ASN A 141 11.81 -16.39 -3.03
C ASN A 141 11.65 -15.12 -3.81
N PRO A 142 12.56 -14.88 -4.75
CA PRO A 142 12.69 -13.53 -5.21
C PRO A 142 11.46 -13.14 -6.05
N GLY A 143 10.68 -14.11 -6.58
CA GLY A 143 9.46 -13.88 -7.36
C GLY A 143 8.19 -13.65 -6.54
N LEU A 144 7.20 -12.99 -7.17
CA LEU A 144 5.86 -12.77 -6.62
C LEU A 144 5.05 -14.06 -6.40
N LEU A 145 5.39 -15.15 -7.10
CA LEU A 145 4.76 -16.46 -6.92
C LEU A 145 5.69 -17.39 -6.12
N PRO A 146 5.25 -17.92 -4.96
CA PRO A 146 6.07 -18.82 -4.16
C PRO A 146 6.33 -20.15 -4.90
N SER A 147 7.53 -20.70 -4.72
CA SER A 147 7.86 -22.04 -5.23
C SER A 147 7.05 -23.14 -4.51
N MET A 148 6.90 -24.32 -5.13
CA MET A 148 6.25 -25.48 -4.51
C MET A 148 6.93 -25.95 -3.20
N ALA A 149 8.23 -25.68 -3.04
CA ALA A 149 8.94 -25.97 -1.79
C ALA A 149 8.50 -25.02 -0.65
N THR A 150 8.25 -23.76 -0.99
CA THR A 150 7.79 -22.69 -0.08
C THR A 150 6.35 -22.91 0.39
N LEU A 151 5.51 -23.50 -0.46
CA LEU A 151 4.13 -23.89 -0.14
C LEU A 151 4.05 -24.96 0.97
N ARG A 152 5.02 -25.89 1.04
CA ARG A 152 5.06 -26.95 2.08
C ARG A 152 5.55 -26.45 3.45
N GLY A 153 6.23 -25.31 3.53
CA GLY A 153 6.89 -24.81 4.74
C GLY A 153 6.03 -23.93 5.67
N GLY A 154 4.75 -23.69 5.36
CA GLY A 154 3.87 -22.83 6.17
C GLY A 154 4.21 -21.32 6.13
N GLU A 155 5.25 -20.92 5.41
CA GLU A 155 5.72 -19.54 5.36
C GLU A 155 4.71 -18.58 4.72
N ILE A 156 3.85 -19.05 3.80
CA ILE A 156 2.82 -18.23 3.15
C ILE A 156 1.75 -17.82 4.17
N ALA A 157 1.32 -18.74 5.03
CA ALA A 157 0.35 -18.45 6.08
C ALA A 157 0.89 -17.39 7.06
N ARG A 158 2.15 -17.52 7.49
CA ARG A 158 2.81 -16.53 8.35
C ARG A 158 2.89 -15.14 7.71
N LYS A 159 3.15 -15.07 6.40
CA LYS A 159 3.22 -13.79 5.68
C LYS A 159 1.86 -13.16 5.46
N ARG A 160 0.84 -13.95 5.14
CA ARG A 160 -0.54 -13.44 5.05
C ARG A 160 -1.02 -12.89 6.39
N LEU A 161 -0.65 -13.53 7.51
CA LEU A 161 -0.90 -13.00 8.85
C LEU A 161 -0.19 -11.66 9.07
N MET A 162 1.09 -11.55 8.68
CA MET A 162 1.88 -10.33 8.79
C MET A 162 1.31 -9.20 7.92
N VAL A 163 0.89 -9.46 6.67
CA VAL A 163 0.22 -8.45 5.85
C VAL A 163 -1.10 -8.03 6.49
N GLY A 164 -1.88 -8.96 7.05
CA GLY A 164 -3.10 -8.63 7.77
C GLY A 164 -2.85 -7.79 9.03
N GLU A 165 -1.72 -8.00 9.71
CA GLU A 165 -1.26 -7.14 10.80
C GLU A 165 -0.89 -5.74 10.31
N MET A 166 -0.10 -5.63 9.24
CA MET A 166 0.26 -4.34 8.63
C MET A 166 -0.95 -3.54 8.16
N LEU A 167 -1.95 -4.19 7.53
CA LEU A 167 -3.20 -3.53 7.13
C LEU A 167 -3.93 -2.94 8.35
N ARG A 168 -4.05 -3.72 9.44
CA ARG A 168 -4.64 -3.25 10.71
C ARG A 168 -3.83 -2.13 11.35
N GLY A 169 -2.50 -2.24 11.37
CA GLY A 169 -1.59 -1.21 11.87
C GLY A 169 -1.68 0.09 11.09
N CYS A 170 -1.76 0.02 9.75
CA CYS A 170 -2.00 1.18 8.89
C CYS A 170 -3.34 1.86 9.20
N TRP A 171 -4.44 1.10 9.42
CA TRP A 171 -5.70 1.70 9.87
C TRP A 171 -5.58 2.35 11.24
N ALA A 172 -5.01 1.63 12.21
CA ALA A 172 -4.83 2.13 13.57
C ALA A 172 -4.04 3.44 13.58
N SER A 173 -2.98 3.55 12.76
CA SER A 173 -2.17 4.77 12.64
C SER A 173 -2.97 6.02 12.26
N CYS A 174 -4.11 5.84 11.58
CA CYS A 174 -4.98 6.93 11.14
C CYS A 174 -5.94 7.45 12.22
N VAL A 175 -6.30 6.65 13.23
CA VAL A 175 -7.44 6.97 14.13
C VAL A 175 -7.19 6.67 15.61
N GLU A 176 -6.17 5.87 15.93
CA GLU A 176 -5.82 5.50 17.30
C GLU A 176 -4.84 6.51 17.92
N PRO A 177 -4.90 6.71 19.25
CA PRO A 177 -3.92 7.53 19.94
C PRO A 177 -2.49 6.99 19.77
N ASP A 178 -1.50 7.87 19.95
CA ASP A 178 -0.10 7.46 20.02
C ASP A 178 0.09 6.42 21.16
N PRO A 179 0.69 5.25 20.90
CA PRO A 179 0.77 4.17 21.89
C PRO A 179 1.61 4.50 23.13
N VAL A 180 2.49 5.49 23.05
CA VAL A 180 3.41 5.85 24.15
C VAL A 180 2.86 7.03 24.95
N THR A 181 2.44 8.09 24.26
CA THR A 181 2.00 9.35 24.86
C THR A 181 0.50 9.38 25.12
N GLY A 182 -0.28 8.50 24.50
CA GLY A 182 -1.75 8.51 24.55
C GLY A 182 -2.37 9.69 23.79
N ALA A 183 -1.59 10.47 23.03
CA ALA A 183 -2.08 11.63 22.30
C ALA A 183 -3.04 11.19 21.17
N PRO A 184 -4.33 11.60 21.20
CA PRO A 184 -5.27 11.27 20.14
C PRO A 184 -4.83 11.83 18.78
N PHE A 185 -5.18 11.14 17.70
CA PHE A 185 -4.85 11.56 16.34
C PHE A 185 -5.89 11.03 15.37
N VAL A 186 -6.38 11.91 14.49
CA VAL A 186 -7.17 11.51 13.33
C VAL A 186 -6.58 12.14 12.08
N ALA A 187 -6.22 11.33 11.09
CA ALA A 187 -5.62 11.78 9.85
C ALA A 187 -6.58 12.65 9.02
N ASP A 188 -6.06 13.76 8.50
CA ASP A 188 -6.72 14.64 7.53
C ASP A 188 -6.17 14.42 6.10
N ALA A 189 -5.00 13.76 5.97
CA ALA A 189 -4.40 13.30 4.72
C ALA A 189 -3.46 12.10 4.96
N ILE A 190 -3.22 11.32 3.91
CA ILE A 190 -2.34 10.15 3.92
C ILE A 190 -1.25 10.30 2.86
N ILE A 191 0.00 10.09 3.24
CA ILE A 191 1.11 9.84 2.32
C ILE A 191 1.51 8.37 2.49
N ALA A 192 1.78 7.64 1.42
CA ALA A 192 2.17 6.23 1.55
C ALA A 192 3.13 5.76 0.46
N ASN A 193 3.82 4.65 0.69
CA ASN A 193 4.45 3.90 -0.39
C ASN A 193 3.58 2.70 -0.82
N PRO A 194 3.68 2.23 -2.08
CA PRO A 194 2.83 1.15 -2.59
C PRO A 194 2.84 -0.15 -1.76
N PRO A 195 3.97 -0.62 -1.20
CA PRO A 195 4.03 -1.83 -0.37
C PRO A 195 3.15 -1.83 0.89
N SER A 196 2.61 -0.68 1.30
CA SER A 196 1.69 -0.61 2.44
C SER A 196 0.30 -1.16 2.15
N PHE A 197 -0.15 -1.15 0.90
CA PHE A 197 -1.46 -1.61 0.38
C PHE A 197 -2.73 -0.99 1.03
N ALA A 198 -2.63 -0.34 2.18
CA ALA A 198 -3.76 0.11 2.99
C ALA A 198 -4.32 1.48 2.60
N TYR A 199 -3.48 2.34 2.00
CA TYR A 199 -3.69 3.79 1.87
C TYR A 199 -5.04 4.19 1.24
N VAL A 200 -5.43 3.61 0.09
CA VAL A 200 -6.71 3.91 -0.58
C VAL A 200 -7.89 3.53 0.32
N HIS A 201 -7.80 2.40 1.00
CA HIS A 201 -8.88 1.85 1.81
C HIS A 201 -9.04 2.65 3.12
N CYS A 202 -7.93 3.00 3.77
CA CYS A 202 -7.93 3.92 4.91
C CYS A 202 -8.54 5.28 4.54
N ALA A 203 -8.16 5.83 3.39
CA ALA A 203 -8.71 7.10 2.93
C ALA A 203 -10.21 7.04 2.65
N GLN A 204 -10.67 5.97 1.99
CA GLN A 204 -12.09 5.71 1.78
C GLN A 204 -12.84 5.65 3.12
N ALA A 205 -12.34 4.86 4.08
CA ALA A 205 -12.95 4.71 5.41
C ALA A 205 -13.00 6.05 6.18
N LEU A 206 -12.01 6.93 6.03
CA LEU A 206 -11.97 8.26 6.68
C LEU A 206 -12.89 9.31 6.04
N GLY A 207 -13.54 8.99 4.91
CA GLY A 207 -14.42 9.92 4.18
C GLY A 207 -13.74 10.60 3.00
N GLY A 208 -12.81 9.89 2.38
CA GLY A 208 -12.10 10.37 1.21
C GLY A 208 -11.12 11.48 1.55
N VAL A 209 -10.33 11.30 2.61
CA VAL A 209 -9.18 12.17 2.87
C VAL A 209 -8.18 12.05 1.70
N PRO A 210 -7.44 13.10 1.36
CA PRO A 210 -6.49 13.06 0.26
C PRO A 210 -5.40 12.00 0.50
N VAL A 211 -5.02 11.30 -0.57
CA VAL A 211 -3.93 10.33 -0.58
C VAL A 211 -2.88 10.76 -1.59
N HIS A 212 -1.61 10.65 -1.24
CA HIS A 212 -0.51 10.82 -2.16
C HIS A 212 0.47 9.65 -2.01
N VAL A 213 0.74 8.94 -3.11
CA VAL A 213 1.68 7.82 -3.09
C VAL A 213 3.05 8.32 -3.52
N MET A 214 4.09 8.05 -2.74
CA MET A 214 5.45 8.38 -3.11
C MET A 214 6.29 7.11 -3.16
N PHE A 215 7.20 7.02 -4.13
CA PHE A 215 8.05 5.83 -4.22
C PHE A 215 9.37 6.05 -4.94
N THR A 216 10.31 5.16 -4.69
CA THR A 216 11.66 5.21 -5.28
C THR A 216 11.78 4.35 -6.53
N MET A 217 10.87 3.41 -6.79
CA MET A 217 10.89 2.57 -8.01
C MET A 217 9.59 2.74 -8.81
N PRO A 218 9.61 2.58 -10.14
CA PRO A 218 8.41 2.79 -10.94
C PRO A 218 7.31 1.77 -10.62
N TRP A 219 6.10 2.27 -10.47
CA TRP A 219 4.90 1.52 -10.07
C TRP A 219 3.67 1.85 -10.93
N THR A 220 3.73 2.91 -11.74
CA THR A 220 2.65 3.39 -12.60
C THR A 220 2.95 3.04 -14.04
N SER A 221 1.97 2.47 -14.72
CA SER A 221 2.04 2.01 -16.11
C SER A 221 2.68 3.04 -17.04
N THR A 222 3.65 2.59 -17.85
CA THR A 222 4.28 3.38 -18.91
C THR A 222 4.86 2.48 -20.00
N ARG A 223 4.97 3.04 -21.19
CA ARG A 223 5.63 2.46 -22.36
C ARG A 223 7.15 2.65 -22.33
N ALA A 224 7.67 3.54 -21.47
CA ALA A 224 9.09 3.90 -21.45
C ALA A 224 10.01 2.77 -20.92
N PHE A 225 9.57 2.05 -19.90
CA PHE A 225 10.32 0.96 -19.26
C PHE A 225 9.37 -0.04 -18.60
N PRO A 226 9.76 -1.32 -18.48
CA PRO A 226 8.91 -2.34 -17.86
C PRO A 226 8.82 -2.16 -16.34
N HIS A 227 7.83 -2.80 -15.74
CA HIS A 227 7.69 -2.88 -14.30
C HIS A 227 8.95 -3.55 -13.69
N PRO A 228 9.59 -3.01 -12.64
CA PRO A 228 10.87 -3.53 -12.13
C PRO A 228 10.82 -4.96 -11.60
N LEU A 229 9.64 -5.42 -11.15
CA LEU A 229 9.39 -6.80 -10.72
C LEU A 229 9.08 -7.77 -11.85
N ALA A 230 8.98 -7.30 -13.11
CA ALA A 230 8.75 -8.14 -14.27
C ALA A 230 10.07 -8.40 -15.02
N ASN A 231 10.29 -9.66 -15.42
CA ASN A 231 11.31 -10.05 -16.38
C ASN A 231 10.62 -10.33 -17.70
N MET A 232 10.79 -9.42 -18.66
CA MET A 232 10.39 -9.65 -20.03
C MET A 232 11.47 -10.49 -20.69
N ALA A 233 11.45 -11.80 -20.44
CA ALA A 233 12.38 -12.73 -21.07
C ALA A 233 12.13 -12.76 -22.57
N ARG A 234 12.88 -11.95 -23.33
CA ARG A 234 12.94 -12.04 -24.78
C ARG A 234 13.54 -13.40 -25.11
N ARG A 235 12.74 -14.32 -25.64
CA ARG A 235 13.29 -15.56 -26.20
C ARG A 235 14.11 -15.17 -27.44
N ARG A 236 15.42 -15.01 -27.26
CA ARG A 236 16.38 -15.08 -28.37
C ARG A 236 16.17 -16.48 -28.95
N GLY A 237 15.65 -16.57 -30.18
CA GLY A 237 15.35 -17.85 -30.80
C GLY A 237 16.60 -18.75 -30.73
N GLU A 238 16.49 -19.89 -30.06
CA GLU A 238 17.48 -20.95 -30.17
C GLU A 238 17.42 -21.47 -31.61
N GLY A 239 18.33 -20.99 -32.47
CA GLY A 239 18.52 -21.55 -33.81
C GLY A 239 18.88 -20.58 -34.93
N SER A 240 18.73 -19.26 -34.79
CA SER A 240 19.11 -18.32 -35.87
C SER A 240 20.57 -17.88 -35.71
N LYS A 241 21.43 -18.35 -36.62
CA LYS A 241 22.85 -18.01 -36.74
C LYS A 241 23.12 -16.64 -37.38
N ASP A 242 22.09 -15.84 -37.61
CA ASP A 242 22.23 -14.57 -38.32
C ASP A 242 22.11 -13.39 -37.35
N ASP A 243 23.23 -12.66 -37.23
CA ASP A 243 23.38 -11.40 -36.49
C ASP A 243 22.62 -10.26 -37.21
N GLU A 244 21.28 -10.30 -37.20
CA GLU A 244 20.49 -9.09 -37.38
C GLU A 244 19.59 -8.85 -36.16
N PRO A 245 19.64 -7.66 -35.53
CA PRO A 245 18.68 -7.31 -34.49
C PRO A 245 17.30 -7.27 -35.14
N ALA A 246 16.38 -8.14 -34.69
CA ALA A 246 14.98 -8.03 -35.08
C ALA A 246 14.50 -6.61 -34.75
N VAL A 247 14.33 -5.79 -35.79
CA VAL A 247 13.78 -4.44 -35.69
C VAL A 247 12.28 -4.56 -35.45
N GLU A 248 11.90 -5.03 -34.25
CA GLU A 248 10.54 -4.84 -33.76
C GLU A 248 10.39 -3.34 -33.47
N GLY A 249 9.46 -2.68 -34.17
CA GLY A 249 9.25 -1.25 -34.07
C GLY A 249 9.03 -0.79 -32.62
N ALA A 250 9.51 0.40 -32.29
CA ALA A 250 9.44 0.99 -30.94
C ALA A 250 8.04 0.94 -30.29
N GLY A 251 6.97 0.90 -31.10
CA GLY A 251 5.59 0.72 -30.63
C GLY A 251 5.33 -0.61 -29.91
N VAL A 252 5.91 -1.73 -30.38
CA VAL A 252 5.70 -3.07 -29.79
C VAL A 252 6.36 -3.18 -28.42
N VAL A 253 7.58 -2.65 -28.29
CA VAL A 253 8.31 -2.61 -27.00
C VAL A 253 7.57 -1.74 -25.98
N GLY A 254 6.97 -0.63 -26.43
CA GLY A 254 6.15 0.22 -25.57
C GLY A 254 4.93 -0.50 -25.00
N VAL A 255 4.17 -1.22 -25.83
CA VAL A 255 3.02 -2.01 -25.37
C VAL A 255 3.45 -3.10 -24.40
N GLN A 256 4.58 -3.75 -24.65
CA GLN A 256 5.13 -4.77 -23.77
C GLN A 256 5.47 -4.22 -22.36
N ASN A 257 6.13 -3.07 -22.32
CA ASN A 257 6.44 -2.37 -21.06
C ASN A 257 5.16 -2.05 -20.29
N TYR A 258 4.15 -1.49 -20.95
CA TYR A 258 2.88 -1.15 -20.33
C TYR A 258 2.16 -2.39 -19.76
N ALA A 259 2.07 -3.46 -20.56
CA ALA A 259 1.42 -4.70 -20.16
C ALA A 259 2.09 -5.39 -18.95
N SER A 260 3.40 -5.17 -18.74
CA SER A 260 4.11 -5.71 -17.57
C SER A 260 3.58 -5.15 -16.23
N TYR A 261 3.11 -3.90 -16.19
CA TYR A 261 2.50 -3.31 -14.99
C TYR A 261 1.18 -4.00 -14.66
N LEU A 262 0.31 -4.18 -15.66
CA LEU A 262 -0.94 -4.91 -15.48
C LEU A 262 -0.69 -6.32 -14.95
N ALA A 263 0.26 -7.04 -15.54
CA ALA A 263 0.58 -8.40 -15.11
C ALA A 263 0.97 -8.45 -13.62
N VAL A 264 1.82 -7.53 -13.17
CA VAL A 264 2.25 -7.45 -11.77
C VAL A 264 1.10 -7.07 -10.84
N GLU A 265 0.30 -6.07 -11.20
CA GLU A 265 -0.85 -5.65 -10.39
C GLU A 265 -1.92 -6.75 -10.28
N HIS A 266 -2.17 -7.48 -11.37
CA HIS A 266 -3.07 -8.63 -11.37
C HIS A 266 -2.57 -9.73 -10.42
N LEU A 267 -1.28 -10.07 -10.46
CA LEU A 267 -0.70 -11.09 -9.57
C LEU A 267 -0.74 -10.64 -8.11
N GLN A 268 -0.44 -9.38 -7.84
CA GLN A 268 -0.54 -8.81 -6.50
C GLN A 268 -1.98 -8.89 -5.97
N TRP A 269 -2.98 -8.53 -6.79
CA TRP A 269 -4.38 -8.61 -6.40
C TRP A 269 -4.85 -10.06 -6.22
N GLN A 270 -4.42 -11.00 -7.06
CA GLN A 270 -4.70 -12.43 -6.86
C GLN A 270 -4.13 -12.95 -5.54
N GLY A 271 -2.93 -12.50 -5.15
CA GLY A 271 -2.27 -12.93 -3.92
C GLY A 271 -2.82 -12.30 -2.64
N LEU A 272 -3.33 -11.06 -2.70
CA LEU A 272 -3.70 -10.27 -1.51
C LEU A 272 -5.16 -9.79 -1.47
N GLY A 273 -5.89 -9.83 -2.58
CA GLY A 273 -7.22 -9.22 -2.69
C GLY A 273 -8.25 -9.82 -1.74
N ASP A 274 -8.14 -11.12 -1.43
CA ASP A 274 -9.02 -11.78 -0.46
C ASP A 274 -8.75 -11.30 0.98
N LEU A 275 -7.49 -11.17 1.36
CA LEU A 275 -7.06 -10.62 2.65
C LEU A 275 -7.45 -9.16 2.80
N ILE A 276 -7.23 -8.35 1.75
CA ILE A 276 -7.62 -6.94 1.71
C ILE A 276 -9.14 -6.81 1.86
N ASN A 277 -9.94 -7.60 1.13
CA ASN A 277 -11.39 -7.56 1.24
C ASN A 277 -11.90 -8.03 2.60
N ALA A 278 -11.31 -9.07 3.20
CA ALA A 278 -11.64 -9.49 4.55
C ALA A 278 -11.38 -8.37 5.58
N TRP A 279 -10.26 -7.65 5.45
CA TRP A 279 -9.98 -6.48 6.28
C TRP A 279 -10.89 -5.29 5.97
N ARG A 280 -11.21 -5.01 4.70
CA ARG A 280 -12.18 -3.96 4.31
C ARG A 280 -13.54 -4.15 4.96
N HIS A 281 -14.01 -5.39 5.10
CA HIS A 281 -15.24 -5.69 5.85
C HIS A 281 -15.17 -5.22 7.30
N THR A 282 -14.00 -5.29 7.95
CA THR A 282 -13.81 -4.76 9.32
C THR A 282 -13.83 -3.23 9.40
N LEU A 283 -13.72 -2.55 8.26
CA LEU A 283 -13.80 -1.09 8.12
C LEU A 283 -15.17 -0.62 7.63
N ASP A 284 -16.19 -1.49 7.64
CA ASP A 284 -17.52 -1.23 7.09
C ASP A 284 -17.49 -0.87 5.58
N LEU A 285 -16.46 -1.31 4.84
CA LEU A 285 -16.31 -1.05 3.40
C LEU A 285 -16.77 -2.23 2.54
N GLU A 286 -17.33 -1.92 1.36
CA GLU A 286 -17.67 -2.92 0.35
C GLU A 286 -16.42 -3.63 -0.20
N PRO A 287 -16.49 -4.93 -0.52
CA PRO A 287 -15.38 -5.62 -1.17
C PRO A 287 -15.13 -5.05 -2.58
N ILE A 288 -13.86 -5.03 -2.99
CA ILE A 288 -13.44 -4.65 -4.34
C ILE A 288 -13.44 -5.91 -5.21
N SER A 289 -13.97 -5.80 -6.42
CA SER A 289 -14.00 -6.91 -7.36
C SER A 289 -12.61 -7.27 -7.86
N SER A 290 -12.45 -8.50 -8.36
CA SER A 290 -11.19 -8.93 -8.99
C SER A 290 -10.84 -8.17 -10.27
N SER A 291 -11.80 -7.49 -10.89
CA SER A 291 -11.58 -6.69 -12.10
C SER A 291 -11.06 -5.28 -11.81
N GLU A 292 -11.43 -4.69 -10.66
CA GLU A 292 -11.08 -3.30 -10.31
C GLU A 292 -9.88 -3.19 -9.36
N GLY A 293 -9.59 -4.24 -8.60
CA GLY A 293 -8.44 -4.26 -7.70
C GLY A 293 -7.12 -3.98 -8.44
N PRO A 294 -6.84 -4.69 -9.55
CA PRO A 294 -5.79 -4.29 -10.50
C PRO A 294 -6.14 -2.91 -11.08
N ARG A 295 -5.18 -1.99 -11.19
CA ARG A 295 -5.34 -0.58 -11.58
C ARG A 295 -6.14 0.31 -10.64
N LEU A 296 -6.45 -0.11 -9.41
CA LEU A 296 -7.27 0.70 -8.50
C LEU A 296 -6.74 2.14 -8.34
N ALA A 297 -5.43 2.30 -8.17
CA ALA A 297 -4.81 3.61 -8.01
C ALA A 297 -4.88 4.47 -9.29
N GLU A 298 -4.76 3.86 -10.46
CA GLU A 298 -4.89 4.50 -11.77
C GLU A 298 -6.35 4.93 -12.02
N THR A 299 -7.31 4.04 -11.78
CA THR A 299 -8.76 4.31 -11.92
C THR A 299 -9.20 5.46 -11.02
N LEU A 300 -8.69 5.51 -9.78
CA LEU A 300 -8.98 6.59 -8.84
C LEU A 300 -8.13 7.84 -9.05
N ARG A 301 -7.20 7.83 -10.03
CA ARG A 301 -6.25 8.91 -10.33
C ARG A 301 -5.51 9.38 -9.07
N ILE A 302 -5.05 8.44 -8.26
CA ILE A 302 -4.30 8.74 -7.04
C ILE A 302 -3.00 9.47 -7.44
N PRO A 303 -2.70 10.64 -6.85
CA PRO A 303 -1.44 11.32 -7.07
C PRO A 303 -0.24 10.44 -6.74
N PHE A 304 0.74 10.39 -7.65
CA PHE A 304 2.01 9.68 -7.46
C PHE A 304 3.18 10.65 -7.59
N THR A 305 4.19 10.51 -6.73
CA THR A 305 5.47 11.22 -6.89
C THR A 305 6.63 10.23 -6.77
N TYR A 306 7.50 10.25 -7.77
CA TYR A 306 8.70 9.43 -7.76
C TYR A 306 9.91 10.19 -7.21
N CYS A 307 10.54 9.59 -6.20
CA CYS A 307 11.64 10.15 -5.43
C CYS A 307 13.00 9.84 -6.07
N TRP A 308 13.15 10.20 -7.35
CA TRP A 308 14.40 10.08 -8.09
C TRP A 308 14.71 11.32 -8.90
N SER A 309 15.97 11.46 -9.32
CA SER A 309 16.40 12.60 -10.14
C SER A 309 15.78 12.55 -11.54
N PRO A 310 15.07 13.61 -11.99
CA PRO A 310 14.63 13.73 -13.38
C PRO A 310 15.81 13.86 -14.36
N ALA A 311 17.01 14.15 -13.87
CA ALA A 311 18.22 14.16 -14.68
C ALA A 311 18.68 12.75 -15.07
N LEU A 312 18.43 11.76 -14.20
CA LEU A 312 18.72 10.35 -14.44
C LEU A 312 17.56 9.66 -15.17
N VAL A 313 16.35 9.74 -14.61
CA VAL A 313 15.14 9.14 -15.19
C VAL A 313 14.11 10.25 -15.43
N PRO A 314 13.98 10.75 -16.67
CA PRO A 314 13.03 11.81 -16.98
C PRO A 314 11.58 11.31 -16.88
N LYS A 315 10.63 12.23 -16.72
CA LYS A 315 9.20 11.92 -16.72
C LYS A 315 8.80 11.31 -18.07
N PRO A 316 8.30 10.05 -18.12
CA PRO A 316 7.69 9.47 -19.31
C PRO A 316 6.59 10.38 -19.88
N ARG A 317 6.53 10.45 -21.21
CA ARG A 317 5.57 11.33 -21.92
C ARG A 317 4.13 10.87 -21.77
N ASP A 318 3.92 9.59 -21.52
CA ASP A 318 2.62 8.97 -21.34
C ASP A 318 2.12 9.01 -19.88
N TRP A 319 2.91 9.57 -18.95
CA TRP A 319 2.43 9.79 -17.59
C TRP A 319 1.53 11.02 -17.46
N PRO A 320 0.39 10.88 -16.77
CA PRO A 320 -0.55 11.99 -16.59
C PRO A 320 0.00 13.07 -15.65
N ALA A 321 -0.70 14.21 -15.56
CA ALA A 321 -0.27 15.36 -14.77
C ALA A 321 -0.16 15.07 -13.25
N HIS A 322 -0.97 14.13 -12.73
CA HIS A 322 -0.97 13.73 -11.32
C HIS A 322 0.18 12.79 -10.93
N VAL A 323 1.04 12.41 -11.89
CA VAL A 323 2.25 11.62 -11.64
C VAL A 323 3.47 12.53 -11.81
N GLY A 324 4.19 12.81 -10.72
CA GLY A 324 5.34 13.69 -10.66
C GLY A 324 6.66 12.96 -10.42
N ILE A 325 7.77 13.68 -10.63
CA ILE A 325 9.12 13.28 -10.22
C ILE A 325 9.69 14.47 -9.45
N CYS A 326 10.17 14.25 -8.23
CA CYS A 326 10.58 15.34 -7.34
C CYS A 326 12.09 15.53 -7.22
N GLY A 327 12.90 14.52 -7.54
CA GLY A 327 14.31 14.44 -7.16
C GLY A 327 14.53 13.43 -6.03
N PHE A 328 15.77 12.99 -5.83
CA PHE A 328 16.09 12.13 -4.69
C PHE A 328 16.01 12.91 -3.37
N PHE A 329 15.68 12.20 -2.28
CA PHE A 329 15.65 12.77 -0.94
C PHE A 329 17.05 12.70 -0.32
N PHE A 330 17.89 13.66 -0.68
CA PHE A 330 19.20 13.84 -0.05
C PHE A 330 19.06 14.47 1.33
N ARG A 331 20.01 14.14 2.19
CA ARG A 331 20.22 14.74 3.51
C ARG A 331 21.61 15.34 3.56
N GLU A 332 21.83 16.21 4.54
CA GLU A 332 23.19 16.63 4.85
C GLU A 332 24.00 15.43 5.34
N PRO A 333 25.27 15.30 4.92
CA PRO A 333 26.15 14.24 5.43
C PRO A 333 26.25 14.34 6.95
N PRO A 334 26.11 13.23 7.69
CA PRO A 334 26.26 13.26 9.14
C PRO A 334 27.70 13.66 9.51
N GLN A 335 27.87 14.34 10.64
CA GLN A 335 29.19 14.57 11.19
C GLN A 335 29.82 13.21 11.56
N TYR A 336 30.85 12.81 10.80
CA TYR A 336 31.49 11.52 10.93
C TYR A 336 32.98 11.68 11.15
N SER A 337 33.50 11.00 12.18
CA SER A 337 34.93 10.90 12.44
C SER A 337 35.41 9.54 11.94
N PRO A 338 36.16 9.47 10.82
CA PRO A 338 36.63 8.20 10.31
C PRO A 338 37.62 7.53 11.27
N PRO A 339 37.63 6.19 11.37
CA PRO A 339 38.67 5.46 12.10
C PRO A 339 40.07 5.79 11.56
N PRO A 340 41.11 5.78 12.40
CA PRO A 340 42.49 6.09 11.97
C PRO A 340 42.98 5.23 10.79
N GLU A 341 42.58 3.96 10.77
CA GLU A 341 42.90 3.02 9.69
C GLU A 341 42.31 3.46 8.34
N LEU A 342 41.03 3.87 8.32
CA LEU A 342 40.37 4.38 7.13
C LEU A 342 41.03 5.69 6.65
N GLN A 343 41.37 6.57 7.59
CA GLN A 343 42.03 7.83 7.28
C GLN A 343 43.43 7.60 6.68
N ALA A 344 44.22 6.70 7.27
CA ALA A 344 45.53 6.32 6.78
C ALA A 344 45.46 5.69 5.38
N PHE A 345 44.51 4.77 5.16
CA PHE A 345 44.31 4.14 3.86
C PHE A 345 43.92 5.14 2.78
N LEU A 346 43.00 6.06 3.06
CA LEU A 346 42.61 7.12 2.13
C LEU A 346 43.80 8.04 1.78
N ALA A 347 44.61 8.41 2.77
CA ALA A 347 45.79 9.26 2.58
C ALA A 347 46.96 8.56 1.86
N GLY A 348 47.06 7.23 1.97
CA GLY A 348 48.21 6.44 1.48
C GLY A 348 48.31 6.22 -0.03
N GLY A 349 47.56 6.94 -0.88
CA GLY A 349 47.62 6.74 -2.34
C GLY A 349 46.43 7.28 -3.14
N ALA A 350 46.20 6.73 -4.34
CA ALA A 350 45.14 7.16 -5.26
C ALA A 350 43.71 6.78 -4.77
N PRO A 351 42.67 7.61 -5.00
CA PRO A 351 41.32 7.36 -4.47
C PRO A 351 40.80 5.95 -4.77
N PRO A 352 40.42 5.15 -3.75
CA PRO A 352 40.02 3.77 -3.94
C PRO A 352 38.64 3.65 -4.60
N VAL A 353 38.33 2.46 -5.11
CA VAL A 353 36.99 2.07 -5.55
C VAL A 353 36.21 1.51 -4.35
N TYR A 354 34.99 1.96 -4.14
CA TYR A 354 34.11 1.35 -3.14
C TYR A 354 33.43 0.11 -3.72
N ILE A 355 33.37 -0.99 -2.96
CA ILE A 355 32.64 -2.21 -3.29
C ILE A 355 31.78 -2.62 -2.11
N GLY A 356 30.45 -2.63 -2.28
CA GLY A 356 29.53 -3.00 -1.22
C GLY A 356 28.15 -3.39 -1.70
N PHE A 357 27.69 -4.59 -1.32
CA PHE A 357 26.40 -5.13 -1.72
C PHE A 357 25.29 -4.95 -0.67
N GLY A 358 25.55 -4.18 0.40
CA GLY A 358 24.56 -3.89 1.44
C GLY A 358 24.16 -5.11 2.27
N SER A 359 22.95 -5.09 2.83
CA SER A 359 22.40 -6.14 3.68
C SER A 359 21.83 -7.33 2.88
N ILE A 360 22.51 -7.75 1.81
CA ILE A 360 22.11 -8.92 1.02
C ILE A 360 22.73 -10.18 1.63
N VAL A 361 21.93 -11.24 1.73
CA VAL A 361 22.41 -12.58 2.11
C VAL A 361 23.11 -13.17 0.89
N ILE A 362 24.42 -13.36 1.01
CA ILE A 362 25.26 -13.97 -0.04
C ILE A 362 25.43 -15.45 0.29
N ASP A 363 25.16 -16.32 -0.67
CA ASP A 363 25.24 -17.78 -0.48
C ASP A 363 26.67 -18.26 -0.19
N ASP A 364 27.68 -17.65 -0.84
CA ASP A 364 29.10 -17.98 -0.68
C ASP A 364 29.94 -16.70 -0.52
N PRO A 365 30.04 -16.15 0.71
CA PRO A 365 30.78 -14.92 1.00
C PRO A 365 32.28 -15.03 0.72
N ASP A 366 32.86 -16.21 0.93
CA ASP A 366 34.29 -16.46 0.76
C ASP A 366 34.67 -16.45 -0.72
N LYS A 367 33.88 -17.11 -1.58
CA LYS A 367 34.06 -17.04 -3.04
C LYS A 367 33.91 -15.63 -3.58
N LEU A 368 32.93 -14.87 -3.07
CA LEU A 368 32.76 -13.47 -3.47
C LEU A 368 33.97 -12.62 -3.04
N THR A 369 34.46 -12.82 -1.81
CA THR A 369 35.66 -12.13 -1.30
C THR A 369 36.86 -12.41 -2.20
N ALA A 370 37.13 -13.68 -2.55
CA ALA A 370 38.19 -14.06 -3.46
C ALA A 370 38.03 -13.43 -4.86
N THR A 371 36.80 -13.38 -5.37
CA THR A 371 36.45 -12.75 -6.65
C THR A 371 36.79 -11.25 -6.65
N ILE A 372 36.44 -10.55 -5.58
CA ILE A 372 36.73 -9.12 -5.39
C ILE A 372 38.25 -8.90 -5.35
N LEU A 373 38.97 -9.63 -4.48
CA LEU A 373 40.42 -9.50 -4.35
C LEU A 373 41.13 -9.73 -5.70
N GLN A 374 40.72 -10.76 -6.44
CA GLN A 374 41.29 -11.03 -7.75
C GLN A 374 40.98 -9.92 -8.77
N ALA A 375 39.76 -9.36 -8.76
CA ALA A 375 39.40 -8.25 -9.65
C ALA A 375 40.22 -6.97 -9.34
N VAL A 376 40.42 -6.68 -8.05
CA VAL A 376 41.25 -5.55 -7.59
C VAL A 376 42.69 -5.72 -8.06
N ARG A 377 43.29 -6.91 -7.89
CA ARG A 377 44.64 -7.22 -8.42
C ARG A 377 44.73 -7.07 -9.93
N ARG A 378 43.71 -7.51 -10.68
CA ARG A 378 43.68 -7.38 -12.15
C ARG A 378 43.55 -5.93 -12.64
N THR A 379 42.99 -5.05 -11.83
CA THR A 379 42.81 -3.63 -12.18
C THR A 379 43.96 -2.78 -11.66
N GLY A 380 44.69 -3.23 -10.64
CA GLY A 380 45.76 -2.47 -9.99
C GLY A 380 45.22 -1.26 -9.21
N THR A 381 43.92 -1.24 -8.92
CA THR A 381 43.29 -0.16 -8.15
C THR A 381 43.33 -0.46 -6.66
N ARG A 382 43.18 0.56 -5.82
CA ARG A 382 42.87 0.36 -4.40
C ARG A 382 41.36 0.20 -4.22
N ALA A 383 40.91 -0.56 -3.23
CA ALA A 383 39.50 -0.79 -2.97
C ALA A 383 39.14 -0.71 -1.47
N ILE A 384 37.96 -0.17 -1.19
CA ILE A 384 37.30 -0.27 0.12
C ILE A 384 36.15 -1.25 -0.03
N VAL A 385 36.18 -2.33 0.73
CA VAL A 385 35.16 -3.39 0.69
C VAL A 385 34.31 -3.32 1.95
N SER A 386 33.02 -3.07 1.80
CA SER A 386 32.08 -3.07 2.91
C SER A 386 31.79 -4.50 3.36
N ARG A 387 32.05 -4.82 4.63
CA ARG A 387 31.82 -6.16 5.21
C ARG A 387 30.35 -6.60 5.09
N GLY A 388 29.41 -5.68 5.30
CA GLY A 388 27.97 -5.91 5.17
C GLY A 388 27.43 -7.03 6.09
N TRP A 389 26.21 -7.50 5.83
CA TRP A 389 25.57 -8.58 6.61
C TRP A 389 26.26 -9.95 6.46
N SER A 390 26.96 -10.15 5.35
CA SER A 390 27.65 -11.42 5.05
C SER A 390 29.07 -11.46 5.61
N ASN A 391 29.48 -10.43 6.37
CA ASN A 391 30.78 -10.30 7.03
C ASN A 391 31.98 -10.62 6.09
N LEU A 392 31.96 -10.03 4.90
CA LEU A 392 33.00 -10.29 3.88
C LEU A 392 34.40 -10.05 4.45
N GLY A 393 35.34 -10.95 4.14
CA GLY A 393 36.71 -10.89 4.63
C GLY A 393 36.92 -11.43 6.05
N SER A 394 35.94 -12.06 6.70
CA SER A 394 36.10 -12.59 8.07
C SER A 394 36.97 -13.85 8.18
N ASN A 395 37.14 -14.60 7.08
CA ASN A 395 37.89 -15.87 7.03
C ASN A 395 39.21 -15.77 6.25
N LEU A 396 39.76 -14.56 6.07
CA LEU A 396 41.03 -14.38 5.38
C LEU A 396 42.18 -14.87 6.26
N GLY A 397 43.04 -15.74 5.71
CA GLY A 397 44.31 -16.10 6.36
C GLY A 397 45.35 -14.97 6.22
N GLU A 398 46.41 -14.99 7.04
CA GLU A 398 47.48 -13.97 7.03
C GLU A 398 48.13 -13.77 5.64
N GLU A 399 48.09 -14.77 4.74
CA GLU A 399 48.62 -14.68 3.36
C GLU A 399 47.68 -13.99 2.35
N GLN A 400 46.45 -13.63 2.74
CA GLN A 400 45.45 -13.01 1.86
C GLN A 400 45.22 -11.52 2.14
N ASP A 401 46.01 -10.93 3.04
CA ASP A 401 45.99 -9.51 3.34
C ASP A 401 46.62 -8.74 2.15
N ASP A 402 45.80 -7.95 1.45
CA ASP A 402 46.21 -7.19 0.26
C ASP A 402 46.27 -5.71 0.65
N GLU A 403 47.46 -5.11 0.64
CA GLU A 403 47.66 -3.69 1.03
C GLU A 403 46.80 -2.71 0.22
N ASN A 404 46.28 -3.13 -0.94
CA ASN A 404 45.38 -2.34 -1.77
C ASN A 404 43.91 -2.46 -1.36
N VAL A 405 43.55 -3.25 -0.35
CA VAL A 405 42.17 -3.52 0.04
C VAL A 405 41.96 -3.26 1.53
N LEU A 406 40.98 -2.40 1.83
CA LEU A 406 40.53 -2.16 3.20
C LEU A 406 39.12 -2.71 3.40
N PHE A 407 38.95 -3.61 4.37
CA PHE A 407 37.64 -4.10 4.80
C PHE A 407 37.03 -3.19 5.86
N LEU A 408 35.95 -2.50 5.50
CA LEU A 408 35.30 -1.49 6.35
C LEU A 408 33.95 -2.00 6.88
N GLY A 409 33.66 -1.69 8.14
CA GLY A 409 32.33 -1.84 8.73
C GLY A 409 31.38 -0.73 8.30
N ASP A 410 30.41 -0.40 9.15
CA ASP A 410 29.44 0.67 8.85
C ASP A 410 30.11 2.04 8.71
N CYS A 411 29.88 2.70 7.57
CA CYS A 411 30.35 4.04 7.26
C CYS A 411 29.28 4.80 6.46
N PRO A 412 28.97 6.06 6.79
CA PRO A 412 28.00 6.86 6.03
C PRO A 412 28.45 7.03 4.57
N HIS A 413 27.64 6.57 3.62
CA HIS A 413 27.96 6.66 2.19
C HIS A 413 28.05 8.11 1.71
N GLU A 414 27.26 9.01 2.28
CA GLU A 414 27.28 10.44 1.98
C GLU A 414 28.65 11.07 2.24
N TRP A 415 29.39 10.56 3.23
CA TRP A 415 30.76 10.97 3.52
C TRP A 415 31.75 10.16 2.67
N LEU A 416 31.66 8.83 2.70
CA LEU A 416 32.64 7.95 2.05
C LEU A 416 32.74 8.17 0.55
N PHE A 417 31.62 8.41 -0.14
CA PHE A 417 31.61 8.53 -1.60
C PHE A 417 32.24 9.83 -2.12
N GLN A 418 32.55 10.78 -1.22
CA GLN A 418 33.36 11.95 -1.55
C GLN A 418 34.85 11.61 -1.73
N HIS A 419 35.28 10.46 -1.21
CA HIS A 419 36.69 10.05 -1.13
C HIS A 419 37.06 8.90 -2.07
N VAL A 420 36.15 8.46 -2.95
CA VAL A 420 36.33 7.31 -3.84
C VAL A 420 36.34 7.71 -5.31
N SER A 421 36.92 6.85 -6.16
CA SER A 421 36.97 7.06 -7.62
C SER A 421 35.73 6.51 -8.33
N ALA A 422 35.20 5.38 -7.87
CA ALA A 422 34.00 4.74 -8.40
C ALA A 422 33.27 3.94 -7.30
N VAL A 423 32.01 3.57 -7.57
CA VAL A 423 31.15 2.81 -6.66
C VAL A 423 30.67 1.54 -7.36
N VAL A 424 30.91 0.37 -6.75
CA VAL A 424 30.33 -0.91 -7.15
C VAL A 424 29.36 -1.36 -6.07
N HIS A 425 28.10 -1.57 -6.42
CA HIS A 425 27.10 -1.98 -5.44
C HIS A 425 25.94 -2.77 -6.06
N HIS A 426 24.99 -3.14 -5.20
CA HIS A 426 23.86 -4.00 -5.58
C HIS A 426 22.77 -3.32 -6.42
N GLY A 427 22.82 -2.00 -6.64
CA GLY A 427 21.77 -1.27 -7.35
C GLY A 427 20.60 -0.74 -6.51
N GLY A 428 20.70 -0.67 -5.18
CA GLY A 428 19.65 -0.02 -4.37
C GLY A 428 19.50 1.47 -4.69
N ALA A 429 18.28 1.99 -4.72
CA ALA A 429 17.96 3.36 -5.12
C ALA A 429 18.80 4.42 -4.37
N GLY A 430 18.89 4.31 -3.04
CA GLY A 430 19.63 5.27 -2.20
C GLY A 430 21.14 5.26 -2.45
N THR A 431 21.75 4.08 -2.59
CA THR A 431 23.19 3.96 -2.89
C THR A 431 23.49 4.47 -4.30
N THR A 432 22.63 4.16 -5.28
CA THR A 432 22.72 4.69 -6.65
C THR A 432 22.69 6.22 -6.63
N ALA A 433 21.69 6.79 -5.94
CA ALA A 433 21.53 8.23 -5.81
C ALA A 433 22.78 8.89 -5.18
N CYS A 434 23.31 8.30 -4.10
CA CYS A 434 24.47 8.83 -3.40
C CYS A 434 25.74 8.80 -4.27
N GLY A 435 26.00 7.71 -4.99
CA GLY A 435 27.14 7.60 -5.89
C GLY A 435 27.09 8.65 -7.01
N LEU A 436 25.94 8.75 -7.68
CA LEU A 436 25.74 9.71 -8.76
C LEU A 436 25.74 11.16 -8.29
N ALA A 437 25.17 11.47 -7.11
CA ALA A 437 25.20 12.82 -6.54
C ALA A 437 26.62 13.31 -6.24
N ASN A 438 27.52 12.40 -5.87
CA ASN A 438 28.94 12.68 -5.69
C ASN A 438 29.74 12.67 -7.01
N GLY A 439 29.08 12.49 -8.16
CA GLY A 439 29.70 12.39 -9.47
C GLY A 439 30.61 11.17 -9.62
N ARG A 440 30.32 10.10 -8.89
CA ARG A 440 31.08 8.84 -8.97
C ARG A 440 30.44 7.92 -10.02
N PRO A 441 31.23 7.43 -11.00
CA PRO A 441 30.79 6.35 -11.87
C PRO A 441 30.35 5.13 -11.06
N THR A 442 29.24 4.52 -11.48
CA THR A 442 28.54 3.51 -10.66
C THR A 442 28.37 2.21 -11.45
N ALA A 443 28.95 1.10 -10.96
CA ALA A 443 28.70 -0.24 -11.49
C ALA A 443 27.71 -1.00 -10.61
N ILE A 444 26.72 -1.64 -11.24
CA ILE A 444 25.62 -2.31 -10.53
C ILE A 444 25.66 -3.82 -10.78
N VAL A 445 25.63 -4.57 -9.68
CA VAL A 445 25.49 -6.03 -9.65
C VAL A 445 24.16 -6.36 -9.00
N PRO A 446 23.07 -6.51 -9.77
CA PRO A 446 21.77 -6.70 -9.17
C PRO A 446 21.55 -8.13 -8.66
N PHE A 447 20.80 -8.23 -7.56
CA PHE A 447 20.38 -9.46 -6.92
C PHE A 447 18.87 -9.69 -7.02
N PHE A 448 18.05 -8.65 -6.79
CA PHE A 448 16.59 -8.77 -6.84
C PHE A 448 15.88 -7.40 -7.02
N GLY A 449 14.57 -7.45 -7.29
CA GLY A 449 13.70 -6.29 -7.25
C GLY A 449 14.01 -5.21 -8.29
N ASP A 450 14.13 -3.96 -7.83
CA ASP A 450 14.37 -2.76 -8.64
C ASP A 450 15.83 -2.59 -9.09
N GLN A 451 16.75 -3.38 -8.55
CA GLN A 451 18.19 -3.22 -8.76
C GLN A 451 18.61 -3.30 -10.24
N PRO A 452 18.13 -4.25 -11.08
CA PRO A 452 18.46 -4.20 -12.50
C PRO A 452 17.85 -3.01 -13.25
N PHE A 453 16.74 -2.44 -12.78
CA PHE A 453 16.19 -1.20 -13.37
C PHE A 453 17.19 -0.06 -13.17
N TRP A 454 17.71 0.14 -11.95
CA TRP A 454 18.76 1.13 -11.69
C TRP A 454 20.02 0.88 -12.48
N GLY A 455 20.46 -0.39 -12.57
CA GLY A 455 21.56 -0.80 -13.43
C GLY A 455 21.39 -0.34 -14.87
N ALA A 456 20.21 -0.57 -15.46
CA ALA A 456 19.89 -0.16 -16.82
C ALA A 456 19.84 1.37 -16.97
N MET A 457 19.30 2.11 -15.98
CA MET A 457 19.22 3.57 -16.03
C MET A 457 20.61 4.22 -15.94
N VAL A 458 21.47 3.72 -15.04
CA VAL A 458 22.86 4.18 -14.93
C VAL A 458 23.62 3.91 -16.22
N ALA A 459 23.52 2.70 -16.78
CA ALA A 459 24.17 2.35 -18.03
C ALA A 459 23.69 3.24 -19.21
N SER A 460 22.38 3.46 -19.31
CA SER A 460 21.79 4.28 -20.37
C SER A 460 22.19 5.76 -20.28
N SER A 461 22.51 6.25 -19.07
CA SER A 461 23.04 7.60 -18.85
C SER A 461 24.54 7.74 -19.17
N GLY A 462 25.24 6.62 -19.39
CA GLY A 462 26.69 6.59 -19.56
C GLY A 462 27.49 6.78 -18.27
N ALA A 463 26.84 6.91 -17.11
CA ALA A 463 27.49 7.06 -15.80
C ALA A 463 28.00 5.74 -15.21
N GLY A 464 27.88 4.63 -15.93
CA GLY A 464 28.37 3.32 -15.52
C GLY A 464 28.22 2.26 -16.61
N PRO A 465 28.79 1.05 -16.42
CA PRO A 465 28.68 -0.05 -17.36
C PRO A 465 27.28 -0.70 -17.33
N PRO A 466 26.94 -1.54 -18.33
CA PRO A 466 25.80 -2.45 -18.25
C PRO A 466 25.85 -3.28 -16.94
N PRO A 467 24.70 -3.53 -16.28
CA PRO A 467 24.67 -4.27 -15.02
C PRO A 467 25.17 -5.70 -15.20
N ILE A 468 25.89 -6.22 -14.20
CA ILE A 468 26.41 -7.60 -14.19
C ILE A 468 25.41 -8.49 -13.45
N PRO A 469 24.67 -9.39 -14.12
CA PRO A 469 23.78 -10.32 -13.42
C PRO A 469 24.58 -11.12 -12.39
N GLN A 470 24.08 -11.25 -11.15
CA GLN A 470 24.81 -11.90 -10.06
C GLN A 470 25.37 -13.29 -10.43
N ARG A 471 24.62 -14.07 -11.22
CA ARG A 471 25.05 -15.41 -11.68
C ARG A 471 26.25 -15.41 -12.62
N GLN A 472 26.49 -14.27 -13.27
CA GLN A 472 27.62 -14.09 -14.17
C GLN A 472 28.80 -13.44 -13.46
N LEU A 473 28.65 -12.93 -12.23
CA LEU A 473 29.70 -12.21 -11.53
C LEU A 473 30.96 -13.07 -11.35
N ASP A 474 32.06 -12.59 -11.89
CA ASP A 474 33.39 -13.18 -11.76
C ASP A 474 34.47 -12.08 -11.70
N SER A 475 35.72 -12.47 -11.50
CA SER A 475 36.83 -11.50 -11.40
C SER A 475 37.18 -10.87 -12.75
N ALA A 476 36.74 -11.48 -13.85
CA ALA A 476 36.96 -11.00 -15.20
C ALA A 476 36.11 -9.77 -15.49
N ASN A 477 34.79 -9.92 -15.32
CA ASN A 477 33.80 -8.89 -15.60
C ASN A 477 33.73 -7.81 -14.52
N LEU A 478 33.99 -8.14 -13.24
CA LEU A 478 34.06 -7.13 -12.19
C LEU A 478 35.22 -6.15 -12.46
N ALA A 479 36.38 -6.67 -12.84
CA ALA A 479 37.51 -5.83 -13.23
C ALA A 479 37.21 -4.98 -14.47
N GLU A 480 36.51 -5.52 -15.46
CA GLU A 480 36.14 -4.74 -16.65
C GLU A 480 35.14 -3.63 -16.32
N ALA A 481 34.16 -3.90 -15.45
CA ALA A 481 33.24 -2.88 -14.96
C ALA A 481 33.98 -1.78 -14.18
N VAL A 482 34.96 -2.13 -13.35
CA VAL A 482 35.82 -1.14 -12.67
C VAL A 482 36.60 -0.31 -13.68
N ARG A 483 37.24 -0.92 -14.68
CA ARG A 483 37.94 -0.17 -15.74
C ARG A 483 37.00 0.73 -16.53
N PHE A 484 35.78 0.28 -16.82
CA PHE A 484 34.77 1.08 -17.49
C PHE A 484 34.41 2.33 -16.69
N CYS A 485 34.21 2.17 -15.37
CA CYS A 485 33.95 3.28 -14.45
C CYS A 485 35.08 4.31 -14.45
N LEU A 486 36.32 3.88 -14.60
CA LEU A 486 37.50 4.75 -14.58
C LEU A 486 37.81 5.44 -15.91
N ARG A 487 37.02 5.22 -16.97
CA ARG A 487 37.19 5.94 -18.25
C ARG A 487 36.79 7.41 -18.09
N ASP A 488 37.54 8.31 -18.71
CA ASP A 488 37.28 9.76 -18.66
C ASP A 488 35.86 10.13 -19.12
N SER A 489 35.35 9.44 -20.15
CA SER A 489 33.98 9.67 -20.65
C SER A 489 32.91 9.31 -19.61
N THR A 490 33.11 8.21 -18.88
CA THR A 490 32.19 7.74 -17.82
C THR A 490 32.24 8.67 -16.61
N VAL A 491 33.45 9.09 -16.21
CA VAL A 491 33.66 10.08 -15.14
C VAL A 491 32.98 11.40 -15.48
N LEU A 492 33.16 11.91 -16.71
CA LEU A 492 32.53 13.15 -17.17
C LEU A 492 31.00 13.03 -17.21
N ALA A 493 30.45 11.89 -17.63
CA ALA A 493 29.02 11.65 -17.63
C ALA A 493 28.44 11.67 -16.21
N ALA A 494 29.10 11.00 -15.26
CA ALA A 494 28.70 11.01 -13.85
C ALA A 494 28.78 12.42 -13.23
N GLN A 495 29.83 13.19 -13.55
CA GLN A 495 29.98 14.59 -13.08
C GLN A 495 28.89 15.52 -13.62
N LYS A 496 28.56 15.42 -14.92
CA LYS A 496 27.46 16.19 -15.53
C LYS A 496 26.11 15.84 -14.92
N LEU A 497 25.90 14.57 -14.59
CA LEU A 497 24.68 14.15 -13.92
C LEU A 497 24.61 14.72 -12.50
N ALA A 498 25.71 14.64 -11.74
CA ALA A 498 25.83 15.25 -10.42
C ALA A 498 25.56 16.76 -10.45
N GLU A 499 26.08 17.49 -11.44
CA GLU A 499 25.82 18.92 -11.67
C GLU A 499 24.34 19.24 -11.76
N ARG A 500 23.58 18.44 -12.51
CA ARG A 500 22.13 18.61 -12.64
C ARG A 500 21.43 18.28 -11.33
N MET A 501 21.82 17.17 -10.67
CA MET A 501 21.26 16.74 -9.40
C MET A 501 21.45 17.76 -8.27
N ARG A 502 22.57 18.51 -8.25
CA ARG A 502 22.84 19.54 -7.22
C ARG A 502 21.83 20.69 -7.20
N HIS A 503 21.10 20.90 -8.29
CA HIS A 503 20.08 21.94 -8.38
C HIS A 503 18.68 21.43 -8.00
N GLU A 504 18.54 20.14 -7.68
CA GLU A 504 17.28 19.51 -7.32
C GLU A 504 17.01 19.62 -5.81
N THR A 505 15.77 19.97 -5.44
CA THR A 505 15.33 20.01 -4.03
C THR A 505 14.28 18.93 -3.77
N GLY A 506 14.69 17.66 -3.80
CA GLY A 506 13.79 16.49 -3.78
C GLY A 506 12.66 16.55 -2.76
N VAL A 507 13.02 16.74 -1.48
CA VAL A 507 12.06 16.77 -0.37
C VAL A 507 11.06 17.93 -0.52
N ARG A 508 11.56 19.14 -0.78
CA ARG A 508 10.73 20.34 -0.95
C ARG A 508 9.78 20.20 -2.14
N THR A 509 10.28 19.74 -3.28
CA THR A 509 9.47 19.49 -4.47
C THR A 509 8.39 18.44 -4.19
N ALA A 510 8.69 17.40 -3.41
CA ALA A 510 7.68 16.40 -3.02
C ALA A 510 6.59 16.99 -2.12
N VAL A 511 6.93 17.90 -1.19
CA VAL A 511 5.94 18.63 -0.39
C VAL A 511 5.08 19.53 -1.28
N ASP A 512 5.69 20.27 -2.20
CA ASP A 512 4.96 21.13 -3.14
C ASP A 512 3.99 20.31 -4.01
N LEU A 513 4.42 19.13 -4.49
CA LEU A 513 3.57 18.19 -5.24
C LEU A 513 2.44 17.63 -4.38
N PHE A 514 2.71 17.33 -3.10
CA PHE A 514 1.69 16.92 -2.15
C PHE A 514 0.64 18.03 -1.97
N HIS A 515 1.06 19.26 -1.69
CA HIS A 515 0.15 20.40 -1.51
C HIS A 515 -0.62 20.77 -2.78
N ALA A 516 -0.03 20.59 -3.96
CA ALA A 516 -0.73 20.77 -5.23
C ALA A 516 -1.77 19.66 -5.50
N SER A 517 -1.62 18.49 -4.88
CA SER A 517 -2.49 17.33 -5.10
C SER A 517 -3.69 17.24 -4.16
N ILE A 518 -3.64 17.93 -3.02
CA ILE A 518 -4.77 17.99 -2.09
C ILE A 518 -5.83 19.00 -2.60
N PRO A 519 -7.11 18.81 -2.26
CA PRO A 519 -8.17 19.75 -2.63
C PRO A 519 -7.87 21.20 -2.25
N ALA A 520 -8.53 22.12 -2.94
CA ALA A 520 -8.35 23.55 -2.71
C ALA A 520 -8.59 23.87 -1.23
N PRO A 521 -7.82 24.80 -0.64
CA PRO A 521 -7.93 25.08 0.79
C PRO A 521 -9.35 25.43 1.25
N ASP A 522 -10.11 26.16 0.44
CA ASP A 522 -11.49 26.55 0.77
C ASP A 522 -12.45 25.36 0.83
N GLU A 523 -12.12 24.24 0.19
CA GLU A 523 -12.90 23.01 0.27
C GLU A 523 -12.65 22.31 1.61
N MET A 524 -11.40 22.30 2.10
CA MET A 524 -10.99 21.56 3.30
C MET A 524 -11.03 22.35 4.61
N ARG A 525 -10.98 23.68 4.58
CA ARG A 525 -10.92 24.51 5.80
C ARG A 525 -12.20 24.51 6.61
N CYS A 526 -12.02 24.70 7.91
CA CYS A 526 -13.06 25.13 8.84
C CYS A 526 -13.50 26.57 8.53
N ASP A 527 -14.81 26.83 8.59
CA ASP A 527 -15.39 28.14 8.29
C ASP A 527 -15.12 29.19 9.38
N ILE A 528 -14.75 28.74 10.59
CA ILE A 528 -14.45 29.58 11.75
C ILE A 528 -12.93 29.73 11.91
N LEU A 529 -12.23 28.62 12.16
CA LEU A 529 -10.77 28.58 12.32
C LEU A 529 -10.10 28.18 11.01
N SER A 530 -9.92 29.16 10.12
CA SER A 530 -9.47 28.94 8.74
C SER A 530 -8.06 28.33 8.60
N ASP A 531 -7.23 28.32 9.64
CA ASP A 531 -5.91 27.67 9.64
C ASP A 531 -6.00 26.15 9.90
N ARG A 532 -7.19 25.58 10.11
CA ARG A 532 -7.41 24.17 10.45
C ARG A 532 -8.37 23.48 9.49
N ALA A 533 -8.16 22.17 9.30
CA ALA A 533 -9.05 21.32 8.52
C ALA A 533 -10.43 21.14 9.18
N ALA A 534 -11.48 21.13 8.36
CA ALA A 534 -12.82 20.75 8.75
C ALA A 534 -12.88 19.25 9.05
N ALA A 535 -13.51 18.92 10.17
CA ALA A 535 -13.78 17.54 10.58
C ALA A 535 -15.29 17.24 10.65
N TRP A 536 -16.11 18.30 10.73
CA TRP A 536 -17.55 18.23 10.95
C TRP A 536 -18.31 19.17 10.02
N VAL A 537 -19.57 18.83 9.76
CA VAL A 537 -20.57 19.69 9.14
C VAL A 537 -21.77 19.80 10.06
N PHE A 538 -22.11 21.03 10.43
CA PHE A 538 -23.35 21.37 11.10
C PHE A 538 -24.34 21.94 10.09
N SER A 539 -25.63 21.60 10.21
CA SER A 539 -26.69 22.19 9.37
C SER A 539 -27.68 22.92 10.26
N SER A 540 -27.82 24.24 10.07
CA SER A 540 -28.75 25.03 10.87
C SER A 540 -30.21 24.65 10.58
N SER A 541 -31.09 24.88 11.56
CA SER A 541 -32.53 24.75 11.35
C SER A 541 -32.99 25.78 10.32
N SER A 542 -33.88 25.38 9.42
CA SER A 542 -34.49 26.30 8.45
C SER A 542 -35.04 27.52 9.18
N ASP A 543 -34.69 28.71 8.71
CA ASP A 543 -35.29 29.94 9.20
C ASP A 543 -36.82 29.84 9.03
N LYS A 544 -37.57 30.42 9.97
CA LYS A 544 -39.06 30.43 9.97
C LYS A 544 -39.64 31.08 8.71
N LYS A 545 -38.80 31.75 7.91
CA LYS A 545 -39.12 32.38 6.62
C LYS A 545 -38.73 31.54 5.37
N GLY A 546 -38.49 30.24 5.51
CA GLY A 546 -38.27 29.35 4.35
C GLY A 546 -36.89 29.48 3.69
N GLY A 547 -35.88 30.01 4.41
CA GLY A 547 -34.50 30.10 3.92
C GLY A 547 -33.83 28.72 3.77
N LYS A 548 -32.89 28.60 2.81
CA LYS A 548 -32.10 27.37 2.61
C LYS A 548 -31.27 27.06 3.87
N LYS A 549 -31.28 25.81 4.34
CA LYS A 549 -30.42 25.32 5.42
C LYS A 549 -28.95 25.61 5.09
N LYS A 550 -28.27 26.37 5.95
CA LYS A 550 -26.86 26.68 5.78
C LYS A 550 -26.02 25.57 6.40
N LYS A 551 -24.99 25.12 5.67
CA LYS A 551 -24.02 24.13 6.15
C LYS A 551 -22.79 24.88 6.63
N ILE A 552 -22.33 24.58 7.83
CA ILE A 552 -21.15 25.17 8.46
C ILE A 552 -20.12 24.05 8.67
N LYS A 553 -18.91 24.23 8.15
CA LYS A 553 -17.77 23.33 8.32
C LYS A 553 -17.00 23.70 9.57
N LEU A 554 -16.82 22.74 10.48
CA LEU A 554 -16.16 22.97 11.77
C LEU A 554 -14.93 22.05 11.88
N CYS A 555 -13.80 22.60 12.35
CA CYS A 555 -12.65 21.81 12.77
C CYS A 555 -12.94 21.11 14.11
N LYS A 556 -12.04 20.18 14.50
CA LYS A 556 -12.18 19.39 15.73
C LYS A 556 -12.28 20.27 16.97
N LEU A 557 -11.47 21.33 17.05
CA LEU A 557 -11.46 22.29 18.17
C LEU A 557 -12.74 23.13 18.24
N ALA A 558 -13.13 23.81 17.14
CA ALA A 558 -14.32 24.66 17.12
C ALA A 558 -15.60 23.85 17.42
N ALA A 559 -15.69 22.62 16.91
CA ALA A 559 -16.81 21.73 17.21
C ALA A 559 -16.85 21.28 18.69
N GLU A 560 -15.70 21.17 19.36
CA GLU A 560 -15.69 20.85 20.79
C GLU A 560 -16.16 22.03 21.61
N ILE A 561 -15.61 23.23 21.37
CA ILE A 561 -16.00 24.47 22.04
C ILE A 561 -17.52 24.69 21.95
N LEU A 562 -18.10 24.58 20.74
CA LEU A 562 -19.54 24.79 20.54
C LEU A 562 -20.42 23.75 21.25
N VAL A 563 -19.91 22.55 21.49
CA VAL A 563 -20.63 21.50 22.21
C VAL A 563 -20.50 21.69 23.71
N ASP A 564 -19.31 22.04 24.22
CA ASP A 564 -19.07 22.28 25.64
C ASP A 564 -19.86 23.51 26.14
N GLU A 565 -20.01 24.54 25.31
CA GLU A 565 -20.85 25.72 25.58
C GLU A 565 -22.36 25.48 25.34
N GLY A 566 -22.75 24.28 24.89
CA GLY A 566 -24.16 23.92 24.69
C GLY A 566 -24.86 24.60 23.49
N VAL A 567 -24.11 25.28 22.62
CA VAL A 567 -24.63 25.97 21.42
C VAL A 567 -25.04 24.97 20.34
N VAL A 568 -24.22 23.92 20.15
CA VAL A 568 -24.47 22.86 19.17
C VAL A 568 -24.65 21.53 19.89
N PRO A 569 -25.76 20.80 19.68
CA PRO A 569 -25.89 19.42 20.13
C PRO A 569 -24.92 18.49 19.40
N ALA A 570 -24.20 17.64 20.15
CA ALA A 570 -23.19 16.72 19.58
C ALA A 570 -23.77 15.75 18.54
N ASP A 571 -25.02 15.33 18.70
CA ASP A 571 -25.75 14.43 17.80
C ASP A 571 -26.11 15.08 16.45
N LYS A 572 -26.06 16.41 16.36
CA LYS A 572 -26.28 17.16 15.11
C LYS A 572 -25.01 17.35 14.29
N LEU A 573 -23.84 17.03 14.83
CA LEU A 573 -22.58 17.07 14.08
C LEU A 573 -22.50 15.87 13.14
N ARG A 574 -22.40 16.14 11.84
CA ARG A 574 -22.13 15.11 10.84
C ARG A 574 -20.65 15.14 10.48
N ARG A 575 -20.06 14.00 10.18
CA ARG A 575 -18.69 13.94 9.69
C ARG A 575 -18.56 14.75 8.39
N PHE A 576 -17.50 15.55 8.28
CA PHE A 576 -17.08 16.16 7.02
C PHE A 576 -16.38 15.13 6.14
N GLU A 577 -16.76 15.09 4.86
CA GLU A 577 -16.14 14.25 3.83
C GLU A 577 -15.46 15.17 2.83
N THR A 578 -14.14 15.01 2.68
CA THR A 578 -13.33 15.89 1.85
C THR A 578 -13.60 15.61 0.37
N LYS A 579 -13.38 14.36 -0.08
CA LYS A 579 -13.64 13.92 -1.44
C LYS A 579 -14.08 12.45 -1.43
N PRO A 580 -15.38 12.16 -1.25
CA PRO A 580 -15.89 10.80 -1.15
C PRO A 580 -15.35 9.89 -2.26
N MET A 581 -14.75 8.76 -1.87
CA MET A 581 -14.17 7.79 -2.80
C MET A 581 -15.17 6.66 -3.04
N VAL A 582 -15.73 6.60 -4.24
CA VAL A 582 -16.60 5.50 -4.67
C VAL A 582 -15.84 4.62 -5.63
N ILE A 583 -15.72 3.34 -5.29
CA ILE A 583 -15.12 2.32 -6.14
C ILE A 583 -16.26 1.59 -6.84
N GLU A 584 -16.38 1.77 -8.14
CA GLU A 584 -17.42 1.15 -8.95
C GLU A 584 -16.84 -0.01 -9.75
N THR A 585 -17.58 -1.11 -9.86
CA THR A 585 -17.19 -2.24 -10.72
C THR A 585 -17.57 -1.93 -12.15
N LYS A 586 -16.61 -1.78 -13.05
CA LYS A 586 -16.91 -1.58 -14.47
C LYS A 586 -17.36 -2.90 -15.08
N ARG A 587 -18.53 -2.90 -15.71
CA ARG A 587 -19.09 -4.06 -16.44
C ARG A 587 -18.99 -3.80 -17.94
N TRP A 588 -18.10 -4.54 -18.60
CA TRP A 588 -17.72 -4.30 -20.00
C TRP A 588 -18.79 -4.73 -21.01
N ASP A 589 -19.52 -5.81 -20.71
CA ASP A 589 -20.61 -6.33 -21.53
C ASP A 589 -21.60 -7.12 -20.64
N PRO A 590 -22.85 -7.37 -21.12
CA PRO A 590 -23.89 -7.95 -20.29
C PRO A 590 -23.65 -9.43 -19.98
N VAL A 591 -22.94 -10.17 -20.83
CA VAL A 591 -22.68 -11.60 -20.65
C VAL A 591 -21.59 -11.80 -19.61
N THR A 592 -20.44 -11.14 -19.74
CA THR A 592 -19.35 -11.24 -18.76
C THR A 592 -19.74 -10.58 -17.44
N GLY A 593 -20.49 -9.48 -17.49
CA GLY A 593 -21.02 -8.80 -16.31
C GLY A 593 -21.95 -9.69 -15.48
N THR A 594 -22.96 -10.29 -16.12
CA THR A 594 -23.93 -11.18 -15.42
C THR A 594 -23.26 -12.47 -14.95
N THR A 595 -22.41 -13.09 -15.78
CA THR A 595 -21.70 -14.32 -15.43
C THR A 595 -20.78 -14.11 -14.23
N SER A 596 -19.99 -13.03 -14.20
CA SER A 596 -19.12 -12.72 -13.05
C SER A 596 -19.91 -12.39 -11.78
N SER A 597 -21.10 -11.80 -11.90
CA SER A 597 -22.02 -11.61 -10.77
C SER A 597 -22.52 -12.93 -10.19
N LEU A 598 -22.90 -13.89 -11.05
CA LEU A 598 -23.32 -15.22 -10.63
C LEU A 598 -22.20 -16.00 -9.94
N ILE A 599 -20.98 -15.94 -10.46
CA ILE A 599 -19.79 -16.56 -9.84
C ILE A 599 -19.55 -15.96 -8.44
N GLY A 600 -19.63 -14.64 -8.29
CA GLY A 600 -19.49 -13.97 -6.98
C GLY A 600 -20.58 -14.39 -5.99
N THR A 601 -21.81 -14.53 -6.47
CA THR A 601 -22.97 -15.01 -5.69
C THR A 601 -22.76 -16.43 -5.19
N PHE A 602 -22.41 -17.33 -6.10
CA PHE A 602 -22.15 -18.73 -5.79
C PHE A 602 -21.00 -18.88 -4.79
N LYS A 603 -19.88 -18.17 -5.00
CA LYS A 603 -18.74 -18.15 -4.07
C LYS A 603 -19.17 -17.73 -2.66
N GLY A 604 -19.94 -16.64 -2.52
CA GLY A 604 -20.43 -16.17 -1.21
C GLY A 604 -21.36 -17.17 -0.52
N MET A 605 -22.24 -17.82 -1.29
CA MET A 605 -23.11 -18.89 -0.81
C MET A 605 -22.30 -20.11 -0.35
N THR A 606 -21.31 -20.56 -1.12
CA THR A 606 -20.44 -21.68 -0.77
C THR A 606 -19.64 -21.39 0.50
N MET A 607 -19.03 -20.20 0.62
CA MET A 607 -18.32 -19.81 1.84
C MET A 607 -19.24 -19.80 3.08
N SER A 608 -20.44 -19.26 2.94
CA SER A 608 -21.44 -19.26 4.01
C SER A 608 -21.91 -20.68 4.37
N ALA A 609 -22.07 -21.56 3.37
CA ALA A 609 -22.40 -22.96 3.58
C ALA A 609 -21.29 -23.70 4.31
N THR A 610 -20.02 -23.41 4.00
CA THR A 610 -18.89 -23.96 4.77
C THR A 610 -18.89 -23.44 6.21
N ASP A 611 -19.21 -22.17 6.45
CA ASP A 611 -19.24 -21.60 7.80
C ASP A 611 -20.32 -22.23 8.69
N ILE A 612 -21.46 -22.66 8.12
CA ILE A 612 -22.51 -23.41 8.86
C ILE A 612 -21.95 -24.66 9.55
N VAL A 613 -20.95 -25.31 8.93
CA VAL A 613 -20.39 -26.57 9.41
C VAL A 613 -19.06 -26.37 10.14
N VAL A 614 -18.18 -25.54 9.56
CA VAL A 614 -16.79 -25.38 10.01
C VAL A 614 -16.71 -24.51 11.27
N GLN A 615 -17.41 -23.38 11.35
CA GLN A 615 -17.31 -22.47 12.50
C GLN A 615 -17.76 -23.14 13.82
N PRO A 616 -18.89 -23.86 13.88
CA PRO A 616 -19.27 -24.60 15.08
C PRO A 616 -18.23 -25.65 15.47
N ALA A 617 -17.62 -26.35 14.50
CA ALA A 617 -16.57 -27.33 14.76
C ALA A 617 -15.31 -26.66 15.33
N LEU A 618 -14.90 -25.50 14.81
CA LEU A 618 -13.77 -24.72 15.34
C LEU A 618 -14.04 -24.26 16.79
N VAL A 619 -15.21 -23.68 17.06
CA VAL A 619 -15.64 -23.27 18.42
C VAL A 619 -15.62 -24.46 19.38
N TYR A 620 -16.10 -25.63 18.94
CA TYR A 620 -16.05 -26.86 19.72
C TYR A 620 -14.61 -27.32 20.02
N HIS A 621 -13.75 -27.35 18.99
CA HIS A 621 -12.34 -27.74 19.13
C HIS A 621 -11.56 -26.79 20.05
N GLU A 622 -11.83 -25.50 19.99
CA GLU A 622 -11.21 -24.50 20.83
C GLU A 622 -11.67 -24.62 22.29
N HIS A 623 -12.96 -24.83 22.53
CA HIS A 623 -13.49 -25.11 23.87
C HIS A 623 -12.89 -26.40 24.46
N ARG A 624 -12.73 -27.45 23.63
CA ARG A 624 -12.08 -28.70 24.05
C ARG A 624 -10.60 -28.51 24.41
N LYS A 625 -9.86 -27.71 23.64
CA LYS A 625 -8.47 -27.32 23.95
C LYS A 625 -8.37 -26.52 25.26
N GLN A 626 -9.31 -25.61 25.52
CA GLN A 626 -9.36 -24.84 26.77
C GLN A 626 -9.69 -25.73 27.98
N GLN A 627 -10.58 -26.72 27.83
CA GLN A 627 -10.85 -27.72 28.86
C GLN A 627 -9.62 -28.58 29.16
N GLN A 628 -8.89 -29.02 28.13
CA GLN A 628 -7.64 -29.78 28.30
C GLN A 628 -6.53 -28.96 28.97
N ARG A 629 -6.44 -27.65 28.68
CA ARG A 629 -5.54 -26.73 29.39
C ARG A 629 -5.93 -26.54 30.86
N ARG A 630 -7.24 -26.57 31.17
CA ARG A 630 -7.75 -26.49 32.56
C ARG A 630 -7.60 -27.80 33.33
N SER A 631 -7.64 -28.95 32.66
CA SER A 631 -7.42 -30.26 33.31
C SER A 631 -5.96 -30.58 33.58
N ASN A 632 -5.02 -29.85 32.97
CA ASN A 632 -3.57 -29.99 33.19
C ASN A 632 -3.02 -29.04 34.28
N ILE A 633 -3.89 -28.42 35.08
CA ILE A 633 -3.52 -27.67 36.29
C ILE A 633 -3.99 -28.52 37.48
N ASP A 634 -3.05 -29.13 38.21
CA ASP A 634 -3.32 -29.94 39.41
C ASP A 634 -4.07 -29.13 40.49
N PRO A 635 -5.12 -29.67 41.13
CA PRO A 635 -5.73 -29.06 42.30
C PRO A 635 -5.01 -29.57 43.57
N GLY A 636 -4.02 -28.82 44.05
CA GLY A 636 -3.33 -29.14 45.30
C GLY A 636 -2.84 -27.90 46.04
N LEU A 637 -3.66 -27.40 46.97
CA LEU A 637 -3.35 -26.87 48.32
C LEU A 637 -4.37 -25.79 48.74
N PRO A 638 -5.04 -25.93 49.90
CA PRO A 638 -5.98 -24.93 50.42
C PRO A 638 -5.26 -23.91 51.33
N CYS A 639 -5.60 -22.62 51.22
CA CYS A 639 -5.24 -21.61 52.21
C CYS A 639 -6.49 -21.03 52.87
N HIS A 640 -6.59 -21.33 54.16
CA HIS A 640 -7.22 -20.62 55.27
C HIS A 640 -8.19 -19.47 54.95
N ARG A 641 -9.43 -19.63 55.44
CA ARG A 641 -10.24 -18.52 55.90
C ARG A 641 -10.79 -18.87 57.28
N GLU A 642 -10.53 -17.95 58.21
CA GLU A 642 -10.85 -18.03 59.63
C GLU A 642 -12.35 -18.21 59.89
N ASP A 643 -12.60 -18.92 60.99
CA ASP A 643 -13.90 -19.27 61.53
C ASP A 643 -14.79 -18.06 61.84
N ASN A 644 -16.09 -18.22 61.59
CA ASN A 644 -17.09 -17.77 62.55
C ASN A 644 -18.31 -18.71 62.55
N ASN A 645 -18.26 -19.61 63.53
CA ASN A 645 -19.34 -20.01 64.43
C ASN A 645 -20.38 -21.07 64.03
N THR A 646 -20.53 -21.95 65.04
CA THR A 646 -21.66 -22.78 65.47
C THR A 646 -21.97 -24.13 64.78
N ASP A 647 -21.64 -25.15 65.59
CA ASP A 647 -22.45 -26.32 65.93
C ASP A 647 -22.30 -27.65 65.16
N SER A 648 -21.67 -28.57 65.89
CA SER A 648 -22.21 -29.89 66.28
C SER A 648 -21.64 -31.18 65.63
N PHE A 649 -20.94 -31.92 66.51
CA PHE A 649 -20.91 -33.39 66.68
C PHE A 649 -20.18 -34.33 65.69
N SER A 650 -18.96 -34.69 66.13
CA SER A 650 -18.54 -36.06 66.51
C SER A 650 -17.96 -37.06 65.48
N HIS A 651 -16.78 -37.55 65.89
CA HIS A 651 -16.30 -38.94 65.91
C HIS A 651 -15.34 -39.49 64.83
N LYS A 652 -14.08 -39.64 65.32
CA LYS A 652 -13.25 -40.87 65.44
C LYS A 652 -12.43 -41.37 64.24
N ASN A 653 -11.12 -41.16 64.45
CA ASN A 653 -10.05 -42.17 64.64
C ASN A 653 -9.39 -42.90 63.45
N ASN A 654 -8.05 -42.81 63.51
CA ASN A 654 -7.04 -43.86 63.35
C ASN A 654 -6.70 -44.33 61.93
N ASP A 655 -5.45 -44.64 61.58
CA ASP A 655 -4.15 -44.59 62.26
C ASP A 655 -3.07 -44.99 61.22
N LYS A 656 -1.80 -44.74 61.57
CA LYS A 656 -0.60 -45.56 61.25
C LYS A 656 -0.01 -45.49 59.83
N ASN A 657 1.18 -44.90 59.68
CA ASN A 657 2.56 -45.43 59.92
C ASN A 657 3.18 -45.87 58.56
N SER A 658 4.45 -45.68 58.24
CA SER A 658 5.63 -45.33 59.02
C SER A 658 6.84 -45.14 58.08
N THR A 659 7.77 -44.24 58.48
CA THR A 659 9.25 -44.38 58.50
C THR A 659 10.01 -44.68 57.19
N SER A 660 11.22 -44.20 56.88
CA SER A 660 12.28 -43.36 57.50
C SER A 660 13.48 -43.52 56.51
N LYS A 661 14.36 -42.55 56.22
CA LYS A 661 15.50 -42.06 57.04
C LYS A 661 16.21 -40.95 56.23
N THR A 662 16.39 -39.73 56.75
CA THR A 662 17.50 -39.20 57.59
C THR A 662 18.73 -38.73 56.78
N THR A 663 18.77 -37.44 56.39
CA THR A 663 19.69 -36.33 56.85
C THR A 663 21.13 -36.40 56.34
N SER A 664 21.82 -35.35 55.88
CA SER A 664 22.12 -34.02 56.48
C SER A 664 23.04 -33.29 55.45
N ARG A 665 23.05 -31.98 55.15
CA ARG A 665 23.28 -30.79 56.01
C ARG A 665 23.14 -29.51 55.15
N ARG A 666 22.59 -28.44 55.74
CA ARG A 666 22.34 -27.04 55.29
C ARG A 666 23.62 -26.15 55.28
N PRO A 667 23.61 -24.80 55.00
CA PRO A 667 22.52 -23.89 54.57
C PRO A 667 22.85 -22.86 53.44
N SER A 668 21.78 -22.17 53.01
CA SER A 668 21.66 -20.77 52.50
C SER A 668 22.27 -20.37 51.16
N GLN A 669 21.38 -20.11 50.17
CA GLN A 669 21.62 -19.31 48.99
C GLN A 669 20.57 -18.21 48.92
N ASP A 670 21.01 -17.00 48.60
CA ASP A 670 20.15 -15.88 48.22
C ASP A 670 20.45 -15.45 46.78
N SER A 671 19.36 -15.31 46.02
CA SER A 671 19.13 -14.35 44.94
C SER A 671 19.94 -14.40 43.62
N LYS A 672 19.30 -14.96 42.57
CA LYS A 672 19.56 -14.65 41.15
C LYS A 672 18.27 -14.23 40.44
N HIS A 673 18.37 -13.10 39.73
CA HIS A 673 17.35 -12.48 38.86
C HIS A 673 17.57 -12.84 37.38
N GLN A 674 16.47 -13.14 36.65
CA GLN A 674 16.10 -12.73 35.27
C GLN A 674 15.07 -13.73 34.67
N PRO A 675 14.30 -13.42 33.60
CA PRO A 675 13.54 -12.21 33.27
C PRO A 675 12.07 -12.56 32.86
N GLN A 676 11.14 -11.60 32.91
CA GLN A 676 9.72 -11.78 32.55
C GLN A 676 9.32 -11.04 31.25
N HIS A 677 8.53 -11.74 30.44
CA HIS A 677 7.78 -11.33 29.23
C HIS A 677 6.44 -10.61 29.61
N PRO A 678 5.67 -10.05 28.67
CA PRO A 678 5.10 -8.70 28.74
C PRO A 678 3.59 -8.71 29.01
N LEU A 679 3.12 -7.52 29.41
CA LEU A 679 1.81 -7.22 29.96
C LEU A 679 0.69 -7.12 28.90
N GLN A 680 -0.51 -7.54 29.33
CA GLN A 680 -1.80 -7.43 28.66
C GLN A 680 -2.39 -6.00 28.73
N PRO A 681 -3.29 -5.62 27.80
CA PRO A 681 -3.95 -4.31 27.78
C PRO A 681 -5.01 -4.13 28.89
N PRO A 682 -5.35 -2.88 29.29
CA PRO A 682 -6.18 -2.62 30.45
C PRO A 682 -7.67 -2.66 30.13
N THR A 683 -8.45 -3.34 30.97
CA THR A 683 -9.92 -3.22 31.00
C THR A 683 -10.35 -2.66 32.35
N ASN A 684 -10.78 -1.40 32.39
CA ASN A 684 -11.57 -0.84 33.48
C ASN A 684 -13.05 -1.14 33.20
N VAL A 685 -13.68 -2.01 34.01
CA VAL A 685 -15.14 -2.14 34.12
C VAL A 685 -15.50 -2.29 35.59
N SER A 686 -16.42 -1.44 36.08
CA SER A 686 -16.99 -1.49 37.43
C SER A 686 -17.58 -2.86 37.79
N PRO A 687 -17.45 -3.31 39.05
CA PRO A 687 -17.99 -4.58 39.50
C PRO A 687 -19.46 -4.40 39.89
N ASN A 688 -20.39 -4.79 39.01
CA ASN A 688 -21.71 -5.34 39.36
C ASN A 688 -22.54 -5.59 38.10
N ALA A 689 -22.29 -6.72 37.44
CA ALA A 689 -23.25 -7.38 36.55
C ALA A 689 -22.99 -8.89 36.60
N PRO A 690 -24.01 -9.75 36.67
CA PRO A 690 -23.82 -11.20 36.71
C PRO A 690 -23.29 -11.67 35.36
N THR A 691 -22.03 -12.08 35.29
CA THR A 691 -21.43 -12.70 34.11
C THR A 691 -22.01 -14.12 33.91
N GLN A 692 -23.07 -14.25 33.11
CA GLN A 692 -23.43 -15.54 32.54
C GLN A 692 -22.39 -15.92 31.48
N LYS A 693 -21.68 -17.03 31.70
CA LYS A 693 -20.78 -17.61 30.69
C LYS A 693 -21.63 -18.09 29.50
N PRO A 694 -21.30 -17.77 28.24
CA PRO A 694 -22.06 -18.28 27.11
C PRO A 694 -21.93 -19.81 27.08
N ASN A 695 -23.08 -20.49 26.99
CA ASN A 695 -23.16 -21.94 26.90
C ASN A 695 -22.58 -22.40 25.55
N LEU A 696 -21.70 -23.41 25.51
CA LEU A 696 -21.00 -23.85 24.27
C LEU A 696 -21.99 -24.12 23.13
N ALA A 697 -23.11 -24.79 23.45
CA ALA A 697 -24.17 -25.07 22.48
C ALA A 697 -24.75 -23.78 21.88
N LEU A 698 -24.92 -22.72 22.68
CA LEU A 698 -25.42 -21.42 22.22
C LEU A 698 -24.42 -20.70 21.32
N ALA A 699 -23.12 -20.78 21.62
CA ALA A 699 -22.07 -20.20 20.78
C ALA A 699 -21.95 -20.93 19.43
N MET A 700 -22.05 -22.26 19.44
CA MET A 700 -22.07 -23.08 18.23
C MET A 700 -23.31 -22.81 17.37
N THR A 701 -24.50 -22.73 17.97
CA THR A 701 -25.74 -22.45 17.23
C THR A 701 -25.77 -21.02 16.69
N ALA A 702 -25.28 -20.04 17.44
CA ALA A 702 -25.14 -18.66 16.96
C ALA A 702 -24.20 -18.56 15.75
N SER A 703 -23.08 -19.31 15.76
CA SER A 703 -22.13 -19.36 14.64
C SER A 703 -22.73 -20.02 13.39
N ALA A 704 -23.46 -21.13 13.56
CA ALA A 704 -24.16 -21.78 12.46
C ALA A 704 -25.28 -20.90 11.88
N ALA A 705 -26.05 -20.21 12.75
CA ALA A 705 -27.11 -19.29 12.34
C ALA A 705 -26.57 -18.08 11.56
N ALA A 706 -25.38 -17.58 11.94
CA ALA A 706 -24.69 -16.55 11.16
C ALA A 706 -24.35 -17.04 9.75
N GLY A 707 -23.88 -18.29 9.59
CA GLY A 707 -23.63 -18.91 8.28
C GLY A 707 -24.90 -19.07 7.42
N VAL A 708 -26.03 -19.49 8.02
CA VAL A 708 -27.32 -19.56 7.30
C VAL A 708 -27.79 -18.17 6.86
N GLY A 709 -27.69 -17.17 7.75
CA GLY A 709 -28.01 -15.78 7.42
C GLY A 709 -27.16 -15.25 6.27
N GLY A 710 -25.86 -15.55 6.27
CA GLY A 710 -24.93 -15.24 5.18
C GLY A 710 -25.37 -15.84 3.84
N PHE A 711 -25.73 -17.13 3.82
CA PHE A 711 -26.15 -17.82 2.59
C PHE A 711 -27.33 -17.15 1.90
N PHE A 712 -28.41 -16.87 2.65
CA PHE A 712 -29.60 -16.21 2.09
C PHE A 712 -29.33 -14.75 1.72
N HIS A 713 -28.49 -14.04 2.49
CA HIS A 713 -28.05 -12.69 2.16
C HIS A 713 -27.33 -12.64 0.80
N HIS A 714 -26.35 -13.54 0.58
CA HIS A 714 -25.60 -13.61 -0.67
C HIS A 714 -26.50 -13.98 -1.86
N PHE A 715 -27.41 -14.96 -1.69
CA PHE A 715 -28.39 -15.31 -2.73
C PHE A 715 -29.29 -14.11 -3.09
N ALA A 716 -29.86 -13.44 -2.10
CA ALA A 716 -30.75 -12.31 -2.33
C ALA A 716 -30.04 -11.12 -3.00
N LYS A 717 -28.85 -10.75 -2.50
CA LYS A 717 -28.03 -9.69 -3.11
C LYS A 717 -27.65 -10.05 -4.55
N GLY A 718 -27.20 -11.28 -4.78
CA GLY A 718 -26.77 -11.75 -6.10
C GLY A 718 -27.87 -11.74 -7.15
N MET A 719 -29.02 -12.33 -6.82
CA MET A 719 -30.13 -12.52 -7.76
C MET A 719 -30.95 -11.25 -7.99
N TYR A 720 -31.19 -10.46 -6.95
CA TYR A 720 -32.10 -9.32 -7.04
C TYR A 720 -31.41 -7.97 -7.23
N ILE A 721 -30.10 -7.88 -6.97
CA ILE A 721 -29.36 -6.61 -7.04
C ILE A 721 -28.24 -6.71 -8.05
N ASP A 722 -27.28 -7.61 -7.81
CA ASP A 722 -26.04 -7.62 -8.58
C ASP A 722 -26.27 -8.08 -10.04
N MET A 723 -27.09 -9.12 -10.27
CA MET A 723 -27.37 -9.62 -11.62
C MET A 723 -28.14 -8.60 -12.50
N PRO A 724 -29.27 -8.02 -12.06
CA PRO A 724 -29.94 -6.98 -12.84
C PRO A 724 -29.06 -5.75 -13.09
N LEU A 725 -28.26 -5.34 -12.10
CA LEU A 725 -27.31 -4.23 -12.23
C LEU A 725 -26.23 -4.56 -13.27
N ALA A 726 -25.64 -5.75 -13.20
CA ALA A 726 -24.60 -6.14 -14.14
C ALA A 726 -25.12 -6.27 -15.58
N ALA A 727 -26.35 -6.76 -15.77
CA ALA A 727 -27.02 -6.76 -17.07
C ALA A 727 -27.25 -5.33 -17.58
N THR A 728 -27.74 -4.45 -16.72
CA THR A 728 -28.00 -3.03 -17.02
C THR A 728 -26.73 -2.32 -17.48
N GLU A 729 -25.65 -2.43 -16.70
CA GLU A 729 -24.38 -1.77 -16.97
C GLU A 729 -23.68 -2.37 -18.19
N GLY A 730 -23.70 -3.69 -18.35
CA GLY A 730 -23.14 -4.35 -19.52
C GLY A 730 -23.86 -3.95 -20.81
N LEU A 731 -25.19 -3.86 -20.81
CA LEU A 731 -25.97 -3.35 -21.96
C LEU A 731 -25.67 -1.88 -22.25
N ARG A 732 -25.40 -1.08 -21.22
CA ARG A 732 -25.01 0.33 -21.34
C ARG A 732 -23.64 0.48 -22.02
N ALA A 733 -22.71 -0.40 -21.68
CA ALA A 733 -21.33 -0.40 -22.19
C ALA A 733 -21.20 -0.99 -23.61
N LEU A 734 -22.16 -1.82 -24.02
CA LEU A 734 -22.11 -2.59 -25.26
C LEU A 734 -21.87 -1.75 -26.54
N PRO A 735 -22.51 -0.58 -26.75
CA PRO A 735 -22.22 0.30 -27.89
C PRO A 735 -20.76 0.78 -27.95
N GLY A 736 -20.17 1.07 -26.78
CA GLY A 736 -18.76 1.46 -26.67
C GLY A 736 -17.83 0.33 -27.08
N LEU A 737 -18.11 -0.90 -26.62
CA LEU A 737 -17.34 -2.08 -26.97
C LEU A 737 -17.37 -2.41 -28.47
N LEU A 738 -18.54 -2.33 -29.10
CA LEU A 738 -18.73 -2.73 -30.51
C LEU A 738 -18.31 -1.65 -31.51
N HIS A 739 -18.46 -0.38 -31.15
CA HIS A 739 -18.36 0.73 -32.11
C HIS A 739 -17.47 1.90 -31.64
N GLY A 740 -16.85 1.81 -30.45
CA GLY A 740 -15.99 2.86 -29.89
C GLY A 740 -16.74 4.12 -29.47
N GLU A 741 -18.06 4.04 -29.23
CA GLU A 741 -18.85 5.17 -28.74
C GLU A 741 -18.54 5.47 -27.27
N ALA A 742 -18.41 6.75 -26.94
CA ALA A 742 -18.33 7.18 -25.55
C ALA A 742 -19.64 6.85 -24.82
N VAL A 743 -19.53 6.11 -23.72
CA VAL A 743 -20.66 5.81 -22.84
C VAL A 743 -20.78 6.94 -21.82
N PRO A 744 -21.92 7.65 -21.73
CA PRO A 744 -22.09 8.70 -20.72
C PRO A 744 -21.92 8.14 -19.31
N ASP A 745 -21.10 8.79 -18.49
CA ASP A 745 -20.94 8.40 -17.09
C ASP A 745 -22.17 8.76 -16.28
N LEU A 746 -22.60 7.84 -15.42
CA LEU A 746 -23.66 8.09 -14.44
C LEU A 746 -23.01 8.54 -13.12
N ASP A 747 -23.71 9.40 -12.38
CA ASP A 747 -23.26 9.76 -11.04
C ASP A 747 -23.27 8.50 -10.14
N PRO A 748 -22.24 8.31 -9.29
CA PRO A 748 -22.17 7.13 -8.46
C PRO A 748 -23.36 6.93 -7.52
N VAL A 749 -23.86 5.70 -7.43
CA VAL A 749 -25.02 5.37 -6.59
C VAL A 749 -24.59 5.23 -5.12
N THR A 750 -24.61 6.29 -4.33
CA THR A 750 -24.21 6.28 -2.92
C THR A 750 -25.34 5.93 -1.94
N GLY A 751 -26.60 6.03 -2.35
CA GLY A 751 -27.77 5.67 -1.57
C GLY A 751 -29.06 5.70 -2.39
N TRP A 752 -30.21 5.62 -1.73
CA TRP A 752 -31.51 5.48 -2.41
C TRP A 752 -31.84 6.68 -3.32
N LYS A 753 -31.54 7.91 -2.87
CA LYS A 753 -31.78 9.13 -3.66
C LYS A 753 -30.94 9.18 -4.92
N SER A 754 -29.63 8.90 -4.80
CA SER A 754 -28.73 8.86 -5.96
C SER A 754 -29.08 7.70 -6.89
N GLY A 755 -29.52 6.55 -6.35
CA GLY A 755 -29.99 5.42 -7.15
C GLY A 755 -31.21 5.76 -8.01
N MET A 756 -32.18 6.49 -7.45
CA MET A 756 -33.32 7.01 -8.22
C MET A 756 -32.92 8.04 -9.28
N LEU A 757 -31.97 8.93 -8.97
CA LEU A 757 -31.45 9.91 -9.92
C LEU A 757 -30.70 9.23 -11.08
N ALA A 758 -29.85 8.26 -10.78
CA ALA A 758 -29.13 7.46 -11.77
C ALA A 758 -30.11 6.68 -12.67
N ALA A 759 -31.15 6.09 -12.08
CA ALA A 759 -32.21 5.41 -12.82
C ALA A 759 -32.91 6.34 -13.82
N GLY A 760 -33.30 7.54 -13.37
CA GLY A 760 -33.95 8.53 -14.23
C GLY A 760 -33.07 9.00 -15.38
N ARG A 761 -31.79 9.31 -15.09
CA ARG A 761 -30.82 9.70 -16.13
C ARG A 761 -30.59 8.56 -17.13
N ASN A 762 -30.31 7.34 -16.65
CA ASN A 762 -30.10 6.18 -17.52
C ASN A 762 -31.32 5.85 -18.38
N PHE A 763 -32.53 6.04 -17.85
CA PHE A 763 -33.76 5.86 -18.63
C PHE A 763 -33.87 6.89 -19.76
N CYS A 764 -33.69 8.18 -19.45
CA CYS A 764 -33.72 9.25 -20.44
C CYS A 764 -32.65 9.07 -21.52
N ASP A 765 -31.41 8.82 -21.12
CA ASP A 765 -30.28 8.64 -22.03
C ASP A 765 -30.39 7.33 -22.81
N GLY A 766 -30.83 6.25 -22.16
CA GLY A 766 -30.98 4.93 -22.76
C GLY A 766 -32.08 4.88 -23.80
N VAL A 767 -33.32 5.25 -23.42
CA VAL A 767 -34.48 5.21 -24.32
C VAL A 767 -34.42 6.34 -25.35
N GLY A 768 -34.13 7.57 -24.90
CA GLY A 768 -34.04 8.73 -25.79
C GLY A 768 -32.85 8.64 -26.75
N GLY A 769 -31.68 8.25 -26.25
CA GLY A 769 -30.48 8.06 -27.06
C GLY A 769 -30.60 6.89 -28.03
N GLY A 770 -31.15 5.75 -27.58
CA GLY A 770 -31.38 4.58 -28.45
C GLY A 770 -32.29 4.89 -29.64
N LEU A 771 -33.41 5.58 -29.41
CA LEU A 771 -34.32 6.03 -30.47
C LEU A 771 -33.66 7.06 -31.41
N ALA A 772 -32.91 8.01 -30.86
CA ALA A 772 -32.19 9.00 -31.65
C ALA A 772 -31.12 8.37 -32.55
N ASP A 773 -30.35 7.41 -32.03
CA ASP A 773 -29.26 6.75 -32.76
C ASP A 773 -29.76 5.86 -33.88
N PHE A 774 -30.93 5.22 -33.69
CA PHE A 774 -31.59 4.46 -34.74
C PHE A 774 -31.82 5.29 -36.01
N VAL A 775 -32.09 6.59 -35.86
CA VAL A 775 -32.27 7.53 -36.98
C VAL A 775 -30.96 8.20 -37.38
N ARG A 776 -30.10 8.56 -36.41
CA ARG A 776 -28.91 9.39 -36.61
C ARG A 776 -27.73 8.62 -37.20
N GLU A 777 -27.50 7.38 -36.80
CA GLU A 777 -26.36 6.57 -37.27
C GLU A 777 -26.44 6.19 -38.75
N PRO A 778 -27.61 5.84 -39.34
CA PRO A 778 -27.77 5.69 -40.78
C PRO A 778 -27.37 6.95 -41.57
N VAL A 779 -27.79 8.12 -41.09
CA VAL A 779 -27.48 9.42 -41.73
C VAL A 779 -26.01 9.77 -41.61
N LYS A 780 -25.39 9.55 -40.44
CA LYS A 780 -23.94 9.74 -40.23
C LYS A 780 -23.12 8.78 -41.09
N GLY A 781 -23.49 7.50 -41.10
CA GLY A 781 -22.83 6.46 -41.89
C GLY A 781 -22.88 6.79 -43.39
N ALA A 782 -24.06 7.16 -43.90
CA ALA A 782 -24.25 7.57 -45.28
C ALA A 782 -23.39 8.79 -45.67
N ARG A 783 -23.20 9.75 -44.75
CA ARG A 783 -22.34 10.93 -44.95
C ARG A 783 -20.84 10.64 -44.92
N ARG A 784 -20.40 9.62 -44.17
CA ARG A 784 -18.97 9.30 -43.97
C ARG A 784 -18.42 8.30 -44.99
N GLU A 785 -19.17 7.23 -45.24
CA GLU A 785 -18.71 6.07 -46.04
C GLU A 785 -19.60 5.82 -47.28
N GLY A 786 -20.44 6.80 -47.64
CA GLY A 786 -21.37 6.73 -48.78
C GLY A 786 -22.71 6.07 -48.44
N VAL A 787 -23.74 6.37 -49.26
CA VAL A 787 -25.14 6.04 -48.97
C VAL A 787 -25.39 4.53 -48.82
N LEU A 788 -24.76 3.70 -49.66
CA LEU A 788 -24.97 2.25 -49.64
C LEU A 788 -24.19 1.58 -48.50
N LEU A 789 -22.86 1.66 -48.53
CA LEU A 789 -22.02 0.94 -47.57
C LEU A 789 -22.11 1.54 -46.16
N GLY A 790 -21.96 2.86 -46.06
CA GLY A 790 -22.04 3.60 -44.81
C GLY A 790 -23.44 3.65 -44.22
N GLY A 791 -24.48 3.80 -45.05
CA GLY A 791 -25.87 3.78 -44.61
C GLY A 791 -26.28 2.44 -44.00
N MET A 792 -25.95 1.31 -44.64
CA MET A 792 -26.22 -0.03 -44.11
C MET A 792 -25.48 -0.30 -42.80
N LYS A 793 -24.20 0.09 -42.71
CA LYS A 793 -23.41 0.00 -41.47
C LYS A 793 -24.04 0.86 -40.36
N GLY A 794 -24.54 2.04 -40.70
CA GLY A 794 -25.26 2.93 -39.78
C GLY A 794 -26.59 2.35 -39.30
N VAL A 795 -27.34 1.63 -40.14
CA VAL A 795 -28.56 0.90 -39.73
C VAL A 795 -28.24 -0.24 -38.77
N GLY A 796 -27.16 -0.99 -39.01
CA GLY A 796 -26.68 -2.02 -38.08
C GLY A 796 -26.34 -1.42 -36.71
N LYS A 797 -25.51 -0.36 -36.68
CA LYS A 797 -25.15 0.36 -35.44
C LYS A 797 -26.37 0.92 -34.72
N GLY A 798 -27.25 1.60 -35.44
CA GLY A 798 -28.47 2.19 -34.88
C GLY A 798 -29.41 1.15 -34.26
N SER A 799 -29.53 -0.04 -34.88
CA SER A 799 -30.38 -1.12 -34.38
C SER A 799 -29.83 -1.76 -33.10
N VAL A 800 -28.50 -2.00 -33.05
CA VAL A 800 -27.81 -2.50 -31.86
C VAL A 800 -27.92 -1.48 -30.72
N ASN A 801 -27.67 -0.19 -31.00
CA ASN A 801 -27.80 0.88 -30.02
C ASN A 801 -29.23 0.99 -29.47
N LEU A 802 -30.25 0.88 -30.32
CA LEU A 802 -31.65 0.91 -29.90
C LEU A 802 -31.95 -0.20 -28.90
N VAL A 803 -31.59 -1.45 -29.20
CA VAL A 803 -31.85 -2.59 -28.31
C VAL A 803 -31.05 -2.46 -27.02
N ALA A 804 -29.75 -2.19 -27.11
CA ALA A 804 -28.86 -2.16 -25.96
C ALA A 804 -29.19 -1.00 -25.01
N LYS A 805 -29.28 0.23 -25.53
CA LYS A 805 -29.54 1.45 -24.74
C LYS A 805 -30.95 1.45 -24.14
N THR A 806 -31.97 1.01 -24.89
CA THR A 806 -33.35 0.92 -24.37
C THR A 806 -33.47 -0.15 -23.28
N SER A 807 -32.87 -1.32 -23.48
CA SER A 807 -32.90 -2.40 -22.48
C SER A 807 -32.15 -2.01 -21.21
N SER A 808 -31.00 -1.34 -21.33
CA SER A 808 -30.30 -0.75 -20.19
C SER A 808 -31.18 0.29 -19.47
N GLY A 809 -31.81 1.21 -20.22
CA GLY A 809 -32.70 2.23 -19.67
C GLY A 809 -33.84 1.63 -18.85
N LEU A 810 -34.48 0.57 -19.35
CA LEU A 810 -35.58 -0.11 -18.68
C LEU A 810 -35.13 -0.91 -17.45
N LEU A 811 -34.07 -1.73 -17.56
CA LEU A 811 -33.56 -2.49 -16.43
C LEU A 811 -33.00 -1.58 -15.32
N GLY A 812 -32.41 -0.44 -15.71
CA GLY A 812 -31.87 0.58 -14.80
C GLY A 812 -32.90 1.19 -13.85
N LEU A 813 -34.19 1.18 -14.21
CA LEU A 813 -35.28 1.64 -13.33
C LEU A 813 -35.46 0.76 -12.08
N VAL A 814 -35.00 -0.49 -12.13
CA VAL A 814 -35.03 -1.41 -10.99
C VAL A 814 -33.64 -1.56 -10.39
N ALA A 815 -32.61 -1.69 -11.24
CA ALA A 815 -31.25 -1.96 -10.80
C ALA A 815 -30.65 -0.84 -9.94
N TYR A 816 -30.66 0.41 -10.42
CA TYR A 816 -30.03 1.52 -9.70
C TYR A 816 -30.74 1.88 -8.38
N PRO A 817 -32.08 1.92 -8.30
CA PRO A 817 -32.76 2.14 -7.03
C PRO A 817 -32.54 0.96 -6.06
N GLY A 818 -32.55 -0.29 -6.55
CA GLY A 818 -32.24 -1.46 -5.74
C GLY A 818 -30.84 -1.41 -5.11
N GLN A 819 -29.82 -1.06 -5.91
CA GLN A 819 -28.46 -0.84 -5.44
C GLN A 819 -28.40 0.29 -4.39
N GLY A 820 -29.08 1.42 -4.64
CA GLY A 820 -29.11 2.55 -3.73
C GLY A 820 -29.78 2.24 -2.38
N ILE A 821 -30.87 1.48 -2.39
CA ILE A 821 -31.55 1.01 -1.19
C ILE A 821 -30.63 0.08 -0.40
N PHE A 822 -30.00 -0.89 -1.07
CA PHE A 822 -29.07 -1.80 -0.43
C PHE A 822 -27.90 -1.09 0.24
N ARG A 823 -27.28 -0.13 -0.46
CA ARG A 823 -26.22 0.72 0.12
C ARG A 823 -26.72 1.48 1.34
N SER A 824 -27.91 2.08 1.27
CA SER A 824 -28.51 2.81 2.40
C SER A 824 -28.74 1.92 3.63
N ILE A 825 -29.20 0.67 3.42
CA ILE A 825 -29.39 -0.32 4.48
C ILE A 825 -28.04 -0.78 5.04
N SER A 826 -27.09 -1.11 4.16
CA SER A 826 -25.75 -1.55 4.57
C SER A 826 -25.04 -0.49 5.40
N THR A 827 -25.07 0.78 5.01
CA THR A 827 -24.51 1.89 5.78
C THR A 827 -25.21 2.08 7.13
N ALA A 828 -26.51 1.81 7.24
CA ALA A 828 -27.24 1.90 8.50
C ALA A 828 -26.85 0.76 9.48
N ILE A 829 -26.62 -0.45 8.95
CA ILE A 829 -26.23 -1.63 9.73
C ILE A 829 -24.74 -1.54 10.14
N ASN A 830 -23.86 -1.24 9.18
CA ASN A 830 -22.41 -1.20 9.32
C ASN A 830 -21.96 0.22 9.68
N SER A 831 -22.01 0.53 10.98
CA SER A 831 -21.72 1.87 11.51
C SER A 831 -20.61 1.90 12.58
N ALA A 832 -19.93 0.78 12.81
CA ALA A 832 -18.94 0.65 13.87
C ALA A 832 -17.72 1.54 13.59
N THR A 833 -17.19 1.50 12.38
CA THR A 833 -16.05 2.32 11.95
C THR A 833 -16.42 3.81 11.95
N ALA A 834 -17.62 4.16 11.50
CA ALA A 834 -18.12 5.54 11.55
C ALA A 834 -18.19 6.07 12.99
N LYS A 835 -18.67 5.25 13.94
CA LYS A 835 -18.71 5.59 15.38
C LYS A 835 -17.30 5.72 15.96
N GLN A 836 -16.36 4.82 15.61
CA GLN A 836 -14.96 4.91 16.03
C GLN A 836 -14.34 6.24 15.59
N ILE A 837 -14.45 6.59 14.31
CA ILE A 837 -13.92 7.86 13.76
C ILE A 837 -14.55 9.05 14.47
N HIS A 838 -15.87 9.02 14.70
CA HIS A 838 -16.58 10.08 15.42
C HIS A 838 -16.01 10.27 16.84
N GLN A 839 -15.80 9.17 17.57
CA GLN A 839 -15.23 9.19 18.92
C GLN A 839 -13.77 9.69 18.90
N SER A 840 -12.93 9.21 17.98
CA SER A 840 -11.54 9.67 17.86
C SER A 840 -11.44 11.16 17.52
N ARG A 841 -12.30 11.68 16.63
CA ARG A 841 -12.32 13.12 16.28
C ARG A 841 -12.72 13.99 17.47
N ARG A 842 -13.69 13.55 18.28
CA ARG A 842 -14.09 14.23 19.54
C ARG A 842 -12.98 14.16 20.59
N ALA A 843 -12.37 12.99 20.77
CA ALA A 843 -11.25 12.82 21.69
C ALA A 843 -10.07 13.74 21.35
N GLU A 844 -9.74 13.86 20.06
CA GLU A 844 -8.73 14.80 19.59
C GLU A 844 -9.15 16.26 19.79
N GLY A 845 -10.41 16.63 19.49
CA GLY A 845 -10.92 17.98 19.74
C GLY A 845 -10.75 18.41 21.20
N ARG A 846 -11.13 17.55 22.16
CA ARG A 846 -10.93 17.78 23.60
C ARG A 846 -9.46 17.90 23.99
N TRP A 847 -8.62 17.04 23.43
CA TRP A 847 -7.19 17.08 23.71
C TRP A 847 -6.52 18.38 23.23
N ILE A 848 -6.92 18.89 22.05
CA ILE A 848 -6.45 20.19 21.55
C ILE A 848 -6.93 21.31 22.48
N LEU A 849 -8.20 21.30 22.87
CA LEU A 849 -8.78 22.30 23.77
C LEU A 849 -8.03 22.38 25.11
N GLY A 850 -7.77 21.23 25.75
CA GLY A 850 -7.03 21.17 27.03
C GLY A 850 -5.55 21.56 26.94
N ARG A 851 -4.94 21.48 25.76
CA ARG A 851 -3.53 21.88 25.56
C ARG A 851 -3.37 23.37 25.25
N GLU A 852 -4.41 24.00 24.71
CA GLU A 852 -4.43 25.42 24.35
C GLU A 852 -5.02 26.32 25.47
N GLU A 853 -5.16 25.81 26.70
CA GLU A 853 -5.83 26.46 27.84
C GLU A 853 -5.35 27.91 28.14
N MET A 854 -4.10 28.28 27.85
CA MET A 854 -3.62 29.66 28.05
C MET A 854 -4.06 30.66 26.97
N ALA A 855 -4.66 30.21 25.87
CA ALA A 855 -5.23 31.03 24.78
C ALA A 855 -6.76 30.82 24.63
N SER A 856 -7.37 30.03 25.52
CA SER A 856 -8.72 29.46 25.40
C SER A 856 -9.82 30.51 25.31
N ASP A 857 -9.82 31.54 26.16
CA ASP A 857 -10.95 32.48 26.25
C ASP A 857 -11.12 33.31 24.96
N GLN A 858 -10.02 33.78 24.37
CA GLN A 858 -10.09 34.56 23.12
C GLN A 858 -10.54 33.70 21.95
N VAL A 859 -10.03 32.46 21.85
CA VAL A 859 -10.42 31.51 20.80
C VAL A 859 -11.87 31.08 20.98
N CYS A 860 -12.30 30.80 22.21
CA CYS A 860 -13.67 30.45 22.55
C CYS A 860 -14.64 31.58 22.16
N HIS A 861 -14.36 32.82 22.62
CA HIS A 861 -15.17 33.98 22.25
C HIS A 861 -15.21 34.23 20.74
N HIS A 862 -14.08 34.05 20.04
CA HIS A 862 -14.04 34.18 18.58
C HIS A 862 -14.90 33.11 17.90
N VAL A 863 -14.81 31.85 18.34
CA VAL A 863 -15.59 30.73 17.79
C VAL A 863 -17.08 30.95 17.99
N LEU A 864 -17.51 31.35 19.19
CA LEU A 864 -18.92 31.63 19.49
C LEU A 864 -19.46 32.77 18.61
N ARG A 865 -18.72 33.88 18.54
CA ARG A 865 -19.12 35.06 17.75
C ARG A 865 -19.23 34.76 16.26
N GLU A 866 -18.25 34.06 15.70
CA GLU A 866 -18.28 33.71 14.26
C GLU A 866 -19.34 32.65 13.96
N PHE A 867 -19.58 31.71 14.88
CA PHE A 867 -20.68 30.76 14.74
C PHE A 867 -22.03 31.47 14.68
N ASP A 868 -22.29 32.43 15.57
CA ASP A 868 -23.53 33.23 15.57
C ASP A 868 -23.70 34.04 14.28
N ARG A 869 -22.60 34.50 13.66
CA ARG A 869 -22.64 35.18 12.35
C ARG A 869 -22.98 34.22 11.21
N LEU A 870 -22.59 32.95 11.34
CA LEU A 870 -22.74 31.94 10.29
C LEU A 870 -24.05 31.16 10.38
N ALA A 871 -24.55 30.88 11.58
CA ALA A 871 -25.75 30.08 11.85
C ALA A 871 -27.04 30.80 11.44
#